data_AF-A0A9W8P7A2-F1
#
_entry.id   AF-A0A9W8P7A2-F1
#
_cell.length_a   1.000
_cell.length_b   1.000
_cell.length_c   1.000
_cell.angle_alpha   90.00
_cell.angle_beta   90.00
_cell.angle_gamma   90.00
#
_symmetry.space_group_name_H-M   'P 1'
#
loop_
_entity.id
_entity.type
_entity.pdbx_description
1 polymer ?
#
loop_
_entity_poly.entity_id
_entity_poly.type
_entity_poly.pdbx_seq_one_letter_code
_entity_poly.pdbx_strand_id
1 'polypeptide(L)'
;MHLHAITLLSTLWLTSSFALHELDAGVVDWHKRLIGVPNTETKYTSPTFHEAAARNRNKNVLLTVTKSNVLAALNPLNGSVEWRYVHEPQDNVVTFQKQGSVVASLSGPGGATLRSFNAFNGEMISERRLHAPDTGLLVQPNNLGTFVAFGKHDGELYTLTNGRTVNFINGSENSWSWTSPEQGSQILYSAISVTDDALYLVGLESSFASYMLHITTLSPATGQILSSATIPSSISDGLNDFLVLEEAIIWLENGVIKSFVLSPSLNEKVYQLKNASFKKLLDVGLGSHGMFIVLKADESGQLVTCDNGKLILDKDFESPGKSFYAGGLDKDNRAYVTRLQWLPKSATAVVQIFSPELTGLVIEYSLAFDARSHGMISHVTMDPAADIPGRLFLTTTTGAVQVWEQGEHIWTREEGLSELKAAKFVELPERISVLGGEGRSEEGFVGRLLREAKDAKDLPGFIIHFLTRFATGSYESATSSATVHPTSPSASQLPFRDSFGFRQVLVVSTAYGKVYGIDTSNGDILWSRILGTGHESEAEILPLDNAFFVLKTVGDADGNSLTAGPEIALLAKSETESTSNALLFHLNALTGQDAMGLSTSDEALQGSLVSTEPIEDAYLLHVNGQKVVVLLDSQLKVHLYPDNVETQKLFSAATATLSVPLRVTSSQGQRRLVGHQFSQRSSVTETASKVEYTAFPTWTFSLPEGHDIQAIITPIRDPVASLGKVLGNRTTLYKYLNPRAVVVLTSPHSSNLLTSNAHCGLYLVDSVKGSVIYEATLPAEGHNCNVKATFTENWLVYHYYDDEYQGAGQTKGYKMVTVELYEGKQVDEKTRSSELSSYSEKANEVTAYEQSFVYPHAISAITLTSTKFGITSKDVVVANANGKIQSFSRRLLNPRRPIGRKPSSEEQEEQLVQYDPLLPDDPRKVISHNYDVAHVRSIITSAALLESTSLVFGFGLDLFLTRVAPSNTFDVLNESFNKLQLVLTVMGLAAAIFVTRPMVRRKKLREKWYY
;
A
#
# COMPACT_ATOMS: atom_id res chain seq x y z
N MET A 1 -63.80 0.78 -10.02
CA MET A 1 -63.06 1.22 -8.82
C MET A 1 -62.18 0.14 -8.19
N HIS A 2 -62.51 -1.16 -8.25
CA HIS A 2 -61.66 -2.21 -7.66
C HIS A 2 -60.41 -2.60 -8.46
N LEU A 3 -60.35 -2.34 -9.78
CA LEU A 3 -59.19 -2.72 -10.60
C LEU A 3 -57.98 -1.78 -10.42
N HIS A 4 -58.20 -0.49 -10.13
CA HIS A 4 -57.12 0.48 -9.91
C HIS A 4 -56.50 0.39 -8.50
N ALA A 5 -57.24 -0.13 -7.52
CA ALA A 5 -56.71 -0.37 -6.17
C ALA A 5 -55.79 -1.60 -6.13
N ILE A 6 -56.04 -2.61 -6.98
CA ILE A 6 -55.23 -3.84 -7.05
C ILE A 6 -53.93 -3.59 -7.82
N THR A 7 -53.94 -2.75 -8.87
CA THR A 7 -52.71 -2.36 -9.58
C THR A 7 -51.78 -1.48 -8.74
N LEU A 8 -52.33 -0.68 -7.80
CA LEU A 8 -51.52 0.13 -6.88
C LEU A 8 -50.93 -0.70 -5.72
N LEU A 9 -51.59 -1.81 -5.35
CA LEU A 9 -51.10 -2.74 -4.33
C LEU A 9 -50.03 -3.69 -4.89
N SER A 10 -50.08 -4.05 -6.18
CA SER A 10 -49.05 -4.88 -6.82
C SER A 10 -47.73 -4.14 -7.06
N THR A 11 -47.73 -2.80 -7.15
CA THR A 11 -46.51 -1.99 -7.25
C THR A 11 -45.81 -1.77 -5.91
N LEU A 12 -46.44 -2.13 -4.78
CA LEU A 12 -45.84 -2.07 -3.44
C LEU A 12 -45.05 -3.34 -3.05
N TRP A 13 -44.96 -4.31 -3.96
CA TRP A 13 -44.19 -5.56 -3.77
C TRP A 13 -42.94 -5.64 -4.66
N LEU A 14 -42.53 -4.53 -5.28
CA LEU A 14 -41.27 -4.43 -6.01
C LEU A 14 -40.16 -4.06 -5.02
N THR A 15 -39.55 -5.12 -4.48
CA THR A 15 -38.14 -5.25 -4.09
C THR A 15 -37.48 -4.01 -3.48
N SER A 16 -37.30 -4.01 -2.16
CA SER A 16 -36.23 -3.27 -1.51
C SER A 16 -34.88 -3.83 -2.01
N SER A 17 -34.24 -3.11 -2.93
CA SER A 17 -32.88 -3.43 -3.36
C SER A 17 -31.89 -2.97 -2.29
N PHE A 18 -31.27 -3.92 -1.60
CA PHE A 18 -30.09 -3.69 -0.77
C PHE A 18 -28.83 -3.70 -1.66
N ALA A 19 -28.62 -2.63 -2.43
CA ALA A 19 -27.41 -2.41 -3.21
C ALA A 19 -27.02 -0.92 -3.11
N LEU A 20 -25.75 -0.59 -3.34
CA LEU A 20 -25.33 0.78 -3.64
C LEU A 20 -26.21 1.30 -4.79
N HIS A 21 -26.73 2.53 -4.70
CA HIS A 21 -27.41 3.10 -5.86
C HIS A 21 -26.37 3.26 -6.98
N GLU A 22 -26.70 2.94 -8.23
CA GLU A 22 -25.80 3.12 -9.40
C GLU A 22 -25.28 4.57 -9.50
N LEU A 23 -26.05 5.53 -8.96
CA LEU A 23 -25.70 6.95 -8.89
C LEU A 23 -24.57 7.27 -7.88
N ASP A 24 -24.25 6.36 -6.96
CA ASP A 24 -23.26 6.58 -5.90
C ASP A 24 -21.85 6.15 -6.35
N ALA A 25 -21.76 5.24 -7.33
CA ALA A 25 -20.50 4.71 -7.82
C ALA A 25 -19.70 5.80 -8.56
N GLY A 26 -18.46 6.03 -8.11
CA GLY A 26 -17.58 7.11 -8.58
C GLY A 26 -17.88 8.48 -7.95
N VAL A 27 -18.82 8.57 -7.02
CA VAL A 27 -19.18 9.82 -6.30
C VAL A 27 -18.75 9.75 -4.84
N VAL A 28 -19.04 8.64 -4.16
CA VAL A 28 -18.68 8.44 -2.74
C VAL A 28 -17.36 7.71 -2.56
N ASP A 29 -16.84 7.15 -3.64
CA ASP A 29 -15.69 6.26 -3.67
C ASP A 29 -14.72 6.59 -4.81
N TRP A 30 -13.46 6.19 -4.62
CA TRP A 30 -12.42 6.31 -5.63
C TRP A 30 -11.44 5.14 -5.52
N HIS A 31 -10.83 4.80 -6.66
CA HIS A 31 -9.84 3.75 -6.79
C HIS A 31 -8.63 4.27 -7.57
N LYS A 32 -7.44 4.18 -6.97
CA LYS A 32 -6.17 4.44 -7.67
C LYS A 32 -5.50 3.12 -8.00
N ARG A 33 -5.48 2.81 -9.30
CA ARG A 33 -4.80 1.66 -9.86
C ARG A 33 -3.31 1.96 -10.06
N LEU A 34 -2.45 1.31 -9.29
CA LEU A 34 -0.99 1.48 -9.30
C LEU A 34 -0.29 0.22 -9.83
N ILE A 35 0.96 0.34 -10.28
CA ILE A 35 1.76 -0.81 -10.73
C ILE A 35 2.88 -1.13 -9.75
N GLY A 36 3.24 -0.18 -8.90
CA GLY A 36 4.39 -0.31 -8.01
C GLY A 36 5.63 0.39 -8.56
N VAL A 37 6.61 0.63 -7.70
CA VAL A 37 7.86 1.28 -8.11
C VAL A 37 8.63 0.35 -9.06
N PRO A 38 9.04 0.82 -10.26
CA PRO A 38 9.81 0.01 -11.20
C PRO A 38 11.06 -0.60 -10.59
N ASN A 39 11.34 -1.87 -10.91
CA ASN A 39 12.57 -2.54 -10.52
C ASN A 39 13.70 -2.18 -11.49
N THR A 40 14.51 -1.19 -11.12
CA THR A 40 15.61 -0.65 -11.91
C THR A 40 16.96 -1.29 -11.58
N GLU A 41 17.00 -2.38 -10.80
CA GLU A 41 18.25 -3.05 -10.41
C GLU A 41 18.98 -3.66 -11.61
N THR A 42 18.22 -4.14 -12.58
CA THR A 42 18.75 -4.80 -13.78
C THR A 42 18.04 -4.27 -15.02
N LYS A 43 18.74 -4.24 -16.17
CA LYS A 43 18.12 -3.87 -17.46
C LYS A 43 16.97 -4.79 -17.85
N TYR A 44 17.03 -6.05 -17.42
CA TYR A 44 16.01 -7.06 -17.75
C TYR A 44 14.74 -6.97 -16.89
N THR A 45 14.70 -6.04 -15.94
CA THR A 45 13.53 -5.70 -15.13
C THR A 45 13.15 -4.23 -15.26
N SER A 46 14.08 -3.39 -15.75
CA SER A 46 13.89 -1.96 -15.83
C SER A 46 12.85 -1.56 -16.89
N PRO A 47 12.24 -0.37 -16.74
CA PRO A 47 11.31 0.17 -17.72
C PRO A 47 11.93 0.26 -19.11
N THR A 48 11.20 -0.18 -20.13
CA THR A 48 11.63 -0.06 -21.53
C THR A 48 10.45 0.24 -22.44
N PHE A 49 10.67 1.12 -23.43
CA PHE A 49 9.69 1.37 -24.47
C PHE A 49 9.62 0.20 -25.46
N HIS A 50 8.43 -0.05 -25.98
CA HIS A 50 8.15 -1.10 -26.95
C HIS A 50 7.13 -0.65 -27.97
N GLU A 51 7.54 -0.57 -29.23
CA GLU A 51 6.67 -0.29 -30.37
C GLU A 51 6.71 -1.50 -31.32
N ALA A 52 5.53 -1.96 -31.73
CA ALA A 52 5.40 -2.93 -32.81
C ALA A 52 4.09 -2.77 -33.57
N ALA A 53 4.05 -3.30 -34.79
CA ALA A 53 2.86 -3.28 -35.63
C ALA A 53 1.77 -4.21 -35.05
N ALA A 54 0.65 -3.62 -34.61
CA ALA A 54 -0.49 -4.38 -34.09
C ALA A 54 -1.72 -4.15 -34.99
N ARG A 55 -2.18 -5.20 -35.70
CA ARG A 55 -3.43 -5.21 -36.49
C ARG A 55 -3.68 -3.90 -37.29
N ASN A 56 -2.70 -3.49 -38.10
CA ASN A 56 -2.70 -2.30 -38.98
C ASN A 56 -2.50 -0.92 -38.31
N ARG A 57 -2.09 -0.83 -37.04
CA ARG A 57 -1.58 0.41 -36.42
C ARG A 57 -0.38 0.11 -35.52
N ASN A 58 0.63 0.97 -35.53
CA ASN A 58 1.69 0.90 -34.52
C ASN A 58 1.11 1.33 -33.18
N LYS A 59 1.29 0.49 -32.16
CA LYS A 59 1.02 0.82 -30.77
C LYS A 59 2.36 0.88 -30.04
N ASN A 60 2.48 1.85 -29.13
CA ASN A 60 3.66 2.05 -28.31
C ASN A 60 3.23 1.94 -26.83
N VAL A 61 3.96 1.11 -26.09
CA VAL A 61 3.72 0.85 -24.66
C VAL A 61 5.05 0.92 -23.92
N LEU A 62 4.98 1.34 -22.66
CA LEU A 62 6.10 1.25 -21.74
C LEU A 62 5.95 0.00 -20.88
N LEU A 63 6.81 -0.99 -21.07
CA LEU A 63 6.83 -2.23 -20.30
C LEU A 63 7.74 -2.08 -19.09
N THR A 64 7.28 -2.57 -17.94
CA THR A 64 8.07 -2.55 -16.70
C THR A 64 7.71 -3.70 -15.78
N VAL A 65 8.71 -4.19 -15.05
CA VAL A 65 8.53 -5.03 -13.88
C VAL A 65 8.76 -4.17 -12.64
N THR A 66 7.92 -4.32 -11.63
CA THR A 66 7.96 -3.50 -10.41
C THR A 66 8.42 -4.29 -9.19
N LYS A 67 8.92 -3.58 -8.17
CA LYS A 67 9.29 -4.16 -6.87
C LYS A 67 8.09 -4.81 -6.15
N SER A 68 6.87 -4.44 -6.53
CA SER A 68 5.63 -5.04 -6.03
C SER A 68 5.22 -6.33 -6.76
N ASN A 69 6.14 -6.92 -7.53
CA ASN A 69 5.94 -8.14 -8.31
C ASN A 69 4.85 -8.03 -9.40
N VAL A 70 4.83 -6.92 -10.13
CA VAL A 70 3.87 -6.66 -11.19
C VAL A 70 4.60 -6.50 -12.52
N LEU A 71 4.14 -7.21 -13.55
CA LEU A 71 4.49 -6.93 -14.94
C LEU A 71 3.40 -6.04 -15.53
N ALA A 72 3.74 -4.85 -16.01
CA ALA A 72 2.76 -3.89 -16.50
C ALA A 72 3.17 -3.20 -17.80
N ALA A 73 2.15 -2.77 -18.54
CA ALA A 73 2.27 -1.86 -19.65
C ALA A 73 1.57 -0.54 -19.33
N LEU A 74 2.32 0.56 -19.40
CA LEU A 74 1.78 1.91 -19.30
C LEU A 74 1.65 2.55 -20.68
N ASN A 75 0.64 3.39 -20.83
CA ASN A 75 0.51 4.25 -21.98
C ASN A 75 1.48 5.44 -21.86
N PRO A 76 2.42 5.62 -22.81
CA PRO A 76 3.40 6.71 -22.76
C PRO A 76 2.80 8.11 -22.76
N LEU A 77 1.59 8.31 -23.29
CA LEU A 77 0.99 9.63 -23.50
C LEU A 77 0.30 10.21 -22.26
N ASN A 78 -0.33 9.36 -21.45
CA ASN A 78 -1.13 9.79 -20.31
C ASN A 78 -0.82 9.03 -19.00
N GLY A 79 0.07 8.03 -19.05
CA GLY A 79 0.42 7.20 -17.90
C GLY A 79 -0.69 6.25 -17.45
N SER A 80 -1.77 6.05 -18.21
CA SER A 80 -2.78 5.07 -17.82
C SER A 80 -2.23 3.65 -17.91
N VAL A 81 -2.67 2.77 -17.01
CA VAL A 81 -2.33 1.33 -17.06
C VAL A 81 -3.14 0.69 -18.19
N GLU A 82 -2.47 0.32 -19.28
CA GLU A 82 -3.10 -0.43 -20.39
C GLU A 82 -3.46 -1.84 -19.90
N TRP A 83 -2.48 -2.52 -19.29
CA TRP A 83 -2.68 -3.78 -18.62
C TRP A 83 -1.60 -3.96 -17.53
N ARG A 84 -1.92 -4.80 -16.54
CA ARG A 84 -0.96 -5.27 -15.55
C ARG A 84 -1.30 -6.70 -15.17
N TYR A 85 -0.28 -7.49 -14.90
CA TYR A 85 -0.39 -8.82 -14.35
C TYR A 85 0.34 -8.84 -13.01
N VAL A 86 -0.43 -9.05 -11.94
CA VAL A 86 0.07 -9.07 -10.57
C VAL A 86 0.43 -10.51 -10.24
N HIS A 87 1.71 -10.78 -9.99
CA HIS A 87 2.18 -12.12 -9.69
C HIS A 87 2.02 -12.42 -8.19
N GLU A 88 1.90 -13.71 -7.88
CA GLU A 88 1.85 -14.20 -6.50
C GLU A 88 3.15 -13.84 -5.72
N PRO A 89 3.10 -13.59 -4.40
CA PRO A 89 4.27 -13.19 -3.62
C PRO A 89 5.48 -14.15 -3.71
N GLN A 90 5.23 -15.44 -3.91
CA GLN A 90 6.24 -16.49 -4.06
C GLN A 90 6.77 -16.66 -5.49
N ASP A 91 6.14 -16.03 -6.48
CA ASP A 91 6.45 -16.15 -7.91
C ASP A 91 7.00 -14.82 -8.44
N ASN A 92 8.12 -14.37 -7.85
CA ASN A 92 8.74 -13.08 -8.19
C ASN A 92 9.23 -13.04 -9.64
N VAL A 93 8.88 -12.00 -10.40
CA VAL A 93 9.39 -11.81 -11.76
C VAL A 93 10.87 -11.48 -11.71
N VAL A 94 11.64 -12.29 -12.42
CA VAL A 94 13.09 -12.28 -12.39
C VAL A 94 13.66 -11.53 -13.60
N THR A 95 13.08 -11.76 -14.78
CA THR A 95 13.50 -11.16 -16.04
C THR A 95 12.34 -11.14 -17.03
N PHE A 96 12.30 -10.14 -17.91
CA PHE A 96 11.43 -10.14 -19.07
C PHE A 96 12.19 -9.73 -20.34
N GLN A 97 11.68 -10.18 -21.48
CA GLN A 97 12.15 -9.83 -22.82
C GLN A 97 10.98 -9.61 -23.75
N LYS A 98 11.21 -8.93 -24.86
CA LYS A 98 10.17 -8.56 -25.81
C LYS A 98 10.66 -8.71 -27.26
N GLN A 99 9.78 -9.16 -28.14
CA GLN A 99 9.98 -9.18 -29.58
C GLN A 99 8.62 -9.13 -30.27
N GLY A 100 8.50 -8.29 -31.30
CA GLY A 100 7.26 -8.15 -32.06
C GLY A 100 6.06 -7.86 -31.16
N SER A 101 5.05 -8.73 -31.18
CA SER A 101 3.84 -8.56 -30.36
C SER A 101 3.87 -9.27 -28.99
N VAL A 102 4.99 -9.93 -28.65
CA VAL A 102 5.10 -10.83 -27.50
C VAL A 102 6.08 -10.26 -26.46
N VAL A 103 5.69 -10.36 -25.19
CA VAL A 103 6.57 -10.19 -24.03
C VAL A 103 6.63 -11.51 -23.26
N ALA A 104 7.84 -11.99 -22.99
CA ALA A 104 8.08 -13.22 -22.25
C ALA A 104 8.77 -12.90 -20.92
N SER A 105 8.28 -13.48 -19.83
CA SER A 105 8.81 -13.27 -18.48
C SER A 105 9.12 -14.60 -17.79
N LEU A 106 10.24 -14.66 -17.09
CA LEU A 106 10.54 -15.73 -16.14
C LEU A 106 10.27 -15.23 -14.71
N SER A 107 9.62 -16.09 -13.93
CA SER A 107 9.30 -15.82 -12.53
C SER A 107 9.56 -17.03 -11.62
N GLY A 108 9.65 -16.77 -10.32
CA GLY A 108 9.89 -17.77 -9.29
C GLY A 108 11.37 -18.12 -9.12
N PRO A 109 11.72 -18.86 -8.04
CA PRO A 109 13.10 -19.23 -7.74
C PRO A 109 13.78 -19.90 -8.93
N GLY A 110 14.96 -19.41 -9.33
CA GLY A 110 15.72 -19.98 -10.46
C GLY A 110 15.08 -19.87 -11.86
N GLY A 111 13.99 -19.10 -12.01
CA GLY A 111 13.23 -19.01 -13.27
C GLY A 111 12.23 -20.15 -13.46
N ALA A 112 11.60 -20.61 -12.37
CA ALA A 112 10.72 -21.78 -12.35
C ALA A 112 9.52 -21.72 -13.31
N THR A 113 8.98 -20.54 -13.60
CA THR A 113 7.79 -20.36 -14.42
C THR A 113 8.08 -19.42 -15.59
N LEU A 114 7.77 -19.85 -16.80
CA LEU A 114 7.76 -19.01 -18.00
C LEU A 114 6.33 -18.59 -18.32
N ARG A 115 6.14 -17.30 -18.57
CA ARG A 115 4.90 -16.76 -19.11
C ARG A 115 5.18 -15.91 -20.34
N SER A 116 4.27 -15.97 -21.31
CA SER A 116 4.27 -15.07 -22.46
C SER A 116 2.93 -14.36 -22.54
N PHE A 117 2.97 -13.08 -22.91
CA PHE A 117 1.81 -12.21 -23.02
C PHE A 117 1.88 -11.45 -24.34
N ASN A 118 0.72 -11.04 -24.83
CA ASN A 118 0.66 -10.02 -25.86
C ASN A 118 1.01 -8.65 -25.23
N ALA A 119 2.02 -8.00 -25.78
CA ALA A 119 2.59 -6.77 -25.23
C ALA A 119 1.59 -5.59 -25.16
N PHE A 120 0.51 -5.59 -25.96
CA PHE A 120 -0.38 -4.45 -26.10
C PHE A 120 -1.71 -4.56 -25.37
N ASN A 121 -2.22 -5.78 -25.14
CA ASN A 121 -3.49 -6.00 -24.42
C ASN A 121 -3.32 -6.83 -23.13
N GLY A 122 -2.13 -7.39 -22.87
CA GLY A 122 -1.85 -8.18 -21.69
C GLY A 122 -2.48 -9.57 -21.69
N GLU A 123 -3.00 -10.02 -22.83
CA GLU A 123 -3.54 -11.37 -22.97
C GLU A 123 -2.42 -12.40 -22.80
N MET A 124 -2.59 -13.32 -21.84
CA MET A 124 -1.64 -14.40 -21.63
C MET A 124 -1.71 -15.39 -22.80
N ILE A 125 -0.58 -15.58 -23.48
CA ILE A 125 -0.44 -16.49 -24.63
C ILE A 125 -0.11 -17.90 -24.13
N SER A 126 0.84 -18.02 -23.20
CA SER A 126 1.22 -19.31 -22.62
C SER A 126 1.76 -19.16 -21.20
N GLU A 127 1.47 -20.11 -20.32
CA GLU A 127 2.13 -20.28 -19.02
C GLU A 127 2.71 -21.70 -18.93
N ARG A 128 3.94 -21.81 -18.43
CA ARG A 128 4.63 -23.09 -18.28
C ARG A 128 5.51 -23.12 -17.04
N ARG A 129 5.33 -24.17 -16.23
CA ARG A 129 6.30 -24.53 -15.18
C ARG A 129 7.49 -25.27 -15.83
N LEU A 130 8.68 -24.70 -15.75
CA LEU A 130 9.93 -25.27 -16.27
C LEU A 130 10.56 -26.25 -15.27
N HIS A 131 10.45 -25.96 -13.97
CA HIS A 131 10.86 -26.85 -12.89
C HIS A 131 10.10 -26.52 -11.59
N ALA A 132 10.18 -27.40 -10.59
CA ALA A 132 9.55 -27.14 -9.29
C ALA A 132 10.24 -25.94 -8.59
N PRO A 133 9.50 -24.99 -7.99
CA PRO A 133 10.08 -23.82 -7.29
C PRO A 133 11.11 -24.18 -6.22
N ASP A 134 10.88 -25.30 -5.55
CA ASP A 134 11.70 -25.91 -4.49
C ASP A 134 13.05 -26.44 -4.97
N THR A 135 13.20 -26.65 -6.29
CA THR A 135 14.50 -26.99 -6.93
C THR A 135 15.24 -25.77 -7.46
N GLY A 136 14.63 -24.58 -7.36
CA GLY A 136 15.18 -23.33 -7.84
C GLY A 136 16.38 -22.87 -7.01
N LEU A 137 17.42 -22.42 -7.69
CA LEU A 137 18.55 -21.75 -7.05
C LEU A 137 18.10 -20.42 -6.45
N LEU A 138 18.28 -20.27 -5.14
CA LEU A 138 18.10 -19.02 -4.42
C LEU A 138 19.43 -18.26 -4.41
N VAL A 139 19.57 -17.27 -5.30
CA VAL A 139 20.78 -16.45 -5.40
C VAL A 139 20.45 -14.97 -5.40
N GLN A 140 21.36 -14.14 -4.92
CA GLN A 140 21.31 -12.69 -5.06
C GLN A 140 22.42 -12.25 -6.03
N PRO A 141 22.10 -11.47 -7.09
CA PRO A 141 20.77 -10.99 -7.46
C PRO A 141 19.86 -12.12 -7.99
N ASN A 142 18.53 -11.94 -7.86
CA ASN A 142 17.54 -13.00 -8.16
C ASN A 142 17.54 -13.44 -9.63
N ASN A 143 18.07 -12.61 -10.54
CA ASN A 143 18.19 -12.91 -11.97
C ASN A 143 19.42 -13.70 -12.37
N LEU A 144 20.32 -13.98 -11.42
CA LEU A 144 21.51 -14.75 -11.69
C LEU A 144 21.16 -16.13 -12.23
N GLY A 145 21.69 -16.45 -13.42
CA GLY A 145 21.44 -17.73 -14.07
C GLY A 145 20.06 -17.88 -14.69
N THR A 146 19.38 -16.78 -14.96
CA THR A 146 18.10 -16.76 -15.67
C THR A 146 18.16 -15.83 -16.88
N PHE A 147 17.64 -16.29 -18.01
CA PHE A 147 17.63 -15.49 -19.23
C PHE A 147 16.52 -15.98 -20.17
N VAL A 148 15.94 -15.07 -20.95
CA VAL A 148 15.04 -15.40 -22.06
C VAL A 148 15.64 -14.84 -23.33
N ALA A 149 15.62 -15.59 -24.42
CA ALA A 149 15.99 -15.09 -25.74
C ALA A 149 14.92 -15.52 -26.74
N PHE A 150 14.64 -14.64 -27.70
CA PHE A 150 13.72 -14.96 -28.78
C PHE A 150 14.48 -15.61 -29.94
N GLY A 151 13.81 -16.53 -30.64
CA GLY A 151 14.28 -17.10 -31.88
C GLY A 151 13.96 -16.21 -33.09
N LYS A 152 13.85 -16.85 -34.26
CA LYS A 152 13.60 -16.16 -35.53
C LYS A 152 12.15 -15.69 -35.65
N HIS A 153 11.25 -16.40 -34.98
CA HIS A 153 9.82 -16.11 -34.96
C HIS A 153 9.39 -15.71 -33.55
N ASP A 154 8.43 -14.79 -33.44
CA ASP A 154 7.89 -14.27 -32.16
C ASP A 154 7.44 -15.38 -31.17
N GLY A 155 7.16 -16.60 -31.64
CA GLY A 155 6.74 -17.75 -30.84
C GLY A 155 7.86 -18.73 -30.42
N GLU A 156 9.10 -18.46 -30.80
CA GLU A 156 10.27 -19.27 -30.46
C GLU A 156 11.01 -18.65 -29.26
N LEU A 157 11.07 -19.39 -28.15
CA LEU A 157 11.67 -18.92 -26.90
C LEU A 157 12.74 -19.88 -26.42
N TYR A 158 13.92 -19.35 -26.12
CA TYR A 158 15.00 -20.05 -25.44
C TYR A 158 15.10 -19.52 -24.01
N THR A 159 15.00 -20.40 -23.01
CA THR A 159 15.05 -20.00 -21.60
C THR A 159 16.21 -20.66 -20.88
N LEU A 160 17.01 -19.87 -20.17
CA LEU A 160 17.99 -20.36 -19.19
C LEU A 160 17.36 -20.36 -17.81
N THR A 161 17.45 -21.48 -17.11
CA THR A 161 16.97 -21.64 -15.73
C THR A 161 18.06 -22.27 -14.86
N ASN A 162 18.11 -21.89 -13.59
CA ASN A 162 19.10 -22.36 -12.60
C ASN A 162 20.57 -22.24 -13.08
N GLY A 163 20.86 -21.34 -14.03
CA GLY A 163 22.16 -21.16 -14.65
C GLY A 163 22.73 -22.41 -15.31
N ARG A 164 21.89 -23.41 -15.63
CA ARG A 164 22.35 -24.75 -16.07
C ARG A 164 21.46 -25.46 -17.08
N THR A 165 20.18 -25.12 -17.14
CA THR A 165 19.21 -25.79 -18.01
C THR A 165 18.66 -24.81 -19.02
N VAL A 166 18.75 -25.18 -20.29
CA VAL A 166 18.23 -24.43 -21.42
C VAL A 166 17.05 -25.19 -22.00
N ASN A 167 15.93 -24.51 -22.19
CA ASN A 167 14.75 -25.07 -22.85
C ASN A 167 14.48 -24.29 -24.13
N PHE A 168 14.15 -24.99 -25.22
CA PHE A 168 13.64 -24.40 -26.44
C PHE A 168 12.14 -24.69 -26.57
N ILE A 169 11.35 -23.63 -26.56
CA ILE A 169 9.91 -23.67 -26.55
C ILE A 169 9.41 -23.06 -27.85
N ASN A 170 8.61 -23.82 -28.58
CA ASN A 170 7.98 -23.37 -29.82
C ASN A 170 6.47 -23.53 -29.68
N GLY A 171 5.76 -22.40 -29.61
CA GLY A 171 4.33 -22.40 -29.30
C GLY A 171 4.05 -23.00 -27.91
N SER A 172 3.22 -24.05 -27.84
CA SER A 172 2.83 -24.70 -26.58
C SER A 172 3.78 -25.83 -26.13
N GLU A 173 4.62 -26.36 -27.03
CA GLU A 173 5.43 -27.55 -26.76
C GLU A 173 6.89 -27.20 -26.46
N ASN A 174 7.52 -27.99 -25.58
CA ASN A 174 8.96 -27.87 -25.33
C ASN A 174 9.64 -28.82 -26.31
N SER A 175 10.28 -28.24 -27.32
CA SER A 175 10.87 -28.97 -28.43
C SER A 175 12.08 -29.78 -27.96
N TRP A 176 12.93 -29.18 -27.11
CA TRP A 176 14.05 -29.86 -26.49
C TRP A 176 14.52 -29.13 -25.23
N SER A 177 15.18 -29.87 -24.33
CA SER A 177 15.84 -29.33 -23.15
C SER A 177 17.28 -29.84 -23.09
N TRP A 178 18.22 -28.96 -22.81
CA TRP A 178 19.62 -29.28 -22.56
C TRP A 178 19.99 -28.90 -21.13
N THR A 179 20.68 -29.77 -20.42
CA THR A 179 21.23 -29.49 -19.09
C THR A 179 22.73 -29.70 -19.15
N SER A 180 23.49 -28.78 -18.55
CA SER A 180 24.95 -28.85 -18.50
C SER A 180 25.42 -30.23 -17.97
N PRO A 181 26.34 -30.93 -18.66
CA PRO A 181 26.85 -32.25 -18.24
C PRO A 181 27.69 -32.19 -16.96
N GLU A 182 28.30 -31.05 -16.67
CA GLU A 182 29.16 -30.87 -15.51
C GLU A 182 28.32 -30.61 -14.26
N GLN A 183 28.03 -31.68 -13.51
CA GLN A 183 27.31 -31.63 -12.23
C GLN A 183 28.17 -31.04 -11.08
N GLY A 184 29.43 -30.69 -11.35
CA GLY A 184 30.32 -29.99 -10.43
C GLY A 184 30.14 -28.48 -10.55
N SER A 185 30.02 -27.79 -9.43
CA SER A 185 29.64 -26.38 -9.25
C SER A 185 30.59 -25.32 -9.86
N GLN A 186 31.32 -25.60 -10.93
CA GLN A 186 32.36 -24.72 -11.45
C GLN A 186 31.85 -23.74 -12.50
N ILE A 187 30.85 -24.09 -13.32
CA ILE A 187 30.33 -23.22 -14.40
C ILE A 187 28.91 -22.74 -14.09
N LEU A 188 28.70 -21.42 -14.19
CA LEU A 188 27.39 -20.79 -14.07
C LEU A 188 27.08 -19.96 -15.30
N TYR A 189 26.11 -20.42 -16.11
CA TYR A 189 25.61 -19.65 -17.25
C TYR A 189 24.72 -18.51 -16.78
N SER A 190 24.70 -17.39 -17.50
CA SER A 190 23.91 -16.21 -17.13
C SER A 190 23.28 -15.46 -18.32
N ALA A 191 23.75 -15.69 -19.54
CA ALA A 191 23.20 -15.06 -20.74
C ALA A 191 23.09 -16.06 -21.90
N ILE A 192 22.10 -15.81 -22.77
CA ILE A 192 21.90 -16.53 -24.03
C ILE A 192 21.94 -15.52 -25.17
N SER A 193 22.69 -15.81 -26.23
CA SER A 193 22.55 -15.15 -27.53
C SER A 193 22.14 -16.18 -28.59
N VAL A 194 21.19 -15.82 -29.45
CA VAL A 194 20.63 -16.71 -30.48
C VAL A 194 20.98 -16.13 -31.85
N THR A 195 21.54 -16.94 -32.73
CA THR A 195 21.75 -16.61 -34.15
C THR A 195 21.11 -17.68 -35.03
N ASP A 196 21.01 -17.43 -36.34
CA ASP A 196 20.52 -18.44 -37.30
C ASP A 196 21.38 -19.73 -37.29
N ASP A 197 22.68 -19.62 -36.97
CA ASP A 197 23.63 -20.73 -37.04
C ASP A 197 23.83 -21.47 -35.70
N ALA A 198 23.83 -20.74 -34.58
CA ALA A 198 24.15 -21.30 -33.26
C ALA A 198 23.46 -20.56 -32.11
N LEU A 199 23.23 -21.28 -31.01
CA LEU A 199 22.80 -20.78 -29.71
C LEU A 199 24.01 -20.70 -28.78
N TYR A 200 24.34 -19.51 -28.29
CA TYR A 200 25.50 -19.26 -27.45
C TYR A 200 25.09 -19.13 -25.98
N LEU A 201 25.62 -20.01 -25.14
CA LEU A 201 25.47 -19.94 -23.69
C LEU A 201 26.73 -19.35 -23.09
N VAL A 202 26.59 -18.22 -22.40
CA VAL A 202 27.72 -17.49 -21.81
C VAL A 202 27.62 -17.56 -20.30
N GLY A 203 28.72 -17.94 -19.66
CA GLY A 203 28.81 -18.11 -18.23
C GLY A 203 30.20 -17.84 -17.69
N LEU A 204 30.33 -18.00 -16.38
CA LEU A 204 31.60 -17.90 -15.69
C LEU A 204 31.99 -19.26 -15.12
N GLU A 205 33.25 -19.63 -15.29
CA GLU A 205 33.91 -20.78 -14.68
C GLU A 205 34.77 -20.31 -13.50
N SER A 206 34.61 -20.94 -12.33
CA SER A 206 35.36 -20.62 -11.12
C SER A 206 36.81 -21.08 -11.19
N SER A 207 37.78 -20.19 -10.95
CA SER A 207 39.21 -20.52 -10.77
C SER A 207 39.71 -20.07 -9.40
N PHE A 208 40.91 -20.51 -8.99
CA PHE A 208 41.48 -20.31 -7.65
C PHE A 208 41.57 -18.85 -7.19
N ALA A 209 41.60 -17.88 -8.11
CA ALA A 209 41.77 -16.45 -7.79
C ALA A 209 40.87 -15.49 -8.60
N SER A 210 40.20 -15.95 -9.65
CA SER A 210 39.35 -15.13 -10.53
C SER A 210 38.34 -15.99 -11.29
N TYR A 211 37.41 -15.36 -12.00
CA TYR A 211 36.47 -16.05 -12.89
C TYR A 211 36.99 -16.05 -14.34
N MET A 212 36.84 -17.19 -15.02
CA MET A 212 37.11 -17.33 -16.45
C MET A 212 35.81 -17.32 -17.25
N LEU A 213 35.81 -16.77 -18.46
CA LEU A 213 34.63 -16.72 -19.33
C LEU A 213 34.47 -18.09 -20.02
N HIS A 214 33.32 -18.72 -19.85
CA HIS A 214 33.01 -20.01 -20.45
C HIS A 214 31.86 -19.87 -21.44
N ILE A 215 32.04 -20.45 -22.64
CA ILE A 215 31.04 -20.40 -23.72
C ILE A 215 30.75 -21.82 -24.19
N THR A 216 29.47 -22.18 -24.22
CA THR A 216 29.00 -23.42 -24.85
C THR A 216 28.04 -23.07 -25.98
N THR A 217 28.31 -23.61 -27.17
CA THR A 217 27.46 -23.43 -28.35
C THR A 217 26.59 -24.65 -28.57
N LEU A 218 25.29 -24.44 -28.77
CA LEU A 218 24.30 -25.48 -29.06
C LEU A 218 23.70 -25.24 -30.46
N SER A 219 23.23 -26.31 -31.10
CA SER A 219 22.38 -26.20 -32.28
C SER A 219 20.99 -25.69 -31.87
N PRO A 220 20.47 -24.57 -32.42
CA PRO A 220 19.15 -24.04 -32.06
C PRO A 220 18.02 -25.05 -32.30
N ALA A 221 18.13 -25.87 -33.35
CA ALA A 221 17.10 -26.83 -33.73
C ALA A 221 17.09 -28.11 -32.88
N THR A 222 18.25 -28.60 -32.42
CA THR A 222 18.37 -29.93 -31.78
C THR A 222 18.89 -29.91 -30.35
N GLY A 223 19.45 -28.80 -29.87
CA GLY A 223 20.08 -28.70 -28.55
C GLY A 223 21.40 -29.46 -28.42
N GLN A 224 21.95 -29.99 -29.53
CA GLN A 224 23.25 -30.68 -29.53
C GLN A 224 24.41 -29.69 -29.38
N ILE A 225 25.40 -30.04 -28.57
CA ILE A 225 26.61 -29.23 -28.38
C ILE A 225 27.43 -29.22 -29.68
N LEU A 226 27.70 -28.03 -30.20
CA LEU A 226 28.57 -27.81 -31.36
C LEU A 226 30.02 -27.63 -30.92
N SER A 227 30.26 -26.77 -29.93
CA SER A 227 31.56 -26.54 -29.31
C SER A 227 31.39 -26.02 -27.87
N SER A 228 32.42 -26.20 -27.05
CA SER A 228 32.48 -25.64 -25.70
C SER A 228 33.93 -25.27 -25.41
N ALA A 229 34.15 -24.03 -24.97
CA ALA A 229 35.49 -23.51 -24.72
C ALA A 229 35.49 -22.49 -23.58
N THR A 230 36.55 -22.54 -22.77
CA THR A 230 36.84 -21.51 -21.77
C THR A 230 37.87 -20.53 -22.35
N ILE A 231 37.49 -19.26 -22.41
CA ILE A 231 38.36 -18.18 -22.84
C ILE A 231 39.22 -17.76 -21.65
N PRO A 232 40.57 -17.73 -21.77
CA PRO A 232 41.43 -17.23 -20.72
C PRO A 232 41.12 -15.76 -20.40
N SER A 233 40.43 -15.53 -19.29
CA SER A 233 40.09 -14.22 -18.75
C SER A 233 40.27 -14.21 -17.24
N SER A 234 40.42 -13.01 -16.67
CA SER A 234 40.53 -12.83 -15.22
C SER A 234 39.52 -11.80 -14.75
N ILE A 235 38.25 -12.22 -14.66
CA ILE A 235 37.12 -11.39 -14.28
C ILE A 235 37.04 -11.30 -12.74
N SER A 236 36.92 -10.08 -12.22
CA SER A 236 36.95 -9.80 -10.77
C SER A 236 35.58 -9.49 -10.17
N ASP A 237 34.71 -8.75 -10.88
CA ASP A 237 33.38 -8.32 -10.40
C ASP A 237 32.23 -9.18 -10.98
N GLY A 238 32.53 -10.45 -11.30
CA GLY A 238 31.55 -11.44 -11.75
C GLY A 238 30.78 -11.00 -12.99
N LEU A 239 29.45 -10.97 -12.91
CA LEU A 239 28.57 -10.67 -14.06
C LEU A 239 28.59 -9.21 -14.53
N ASN A 240 29.12 -8.28 -13.73
CA ASN A 240 29.15 -6.86 -14.10
C ASN A 240 30.28 -6.53 -15.09
N ASP A 241 31.27 -7.42 -15.18
CA ASP A 241 32.50 -7.21 -15.95
C ASP A 241 32.39 -7.70 -17.41
N PHE A 242 31.26 -8.27 -17.84
CA PHE A 242 31.06 -8.65 -19.24
C PHE A 242 29.66 -8.35 -19.78
N LEU A 243 29.56 -8.20 -21.09
CA LEU A 243 28.33 -7.97 -21.85
C LEU A 243 28.27 -8.89 -23.05
N VAL A 244 27.08 -9.42 -23.35
CA VAL A 244 26.83 -10.23 -24.54
C VAL A 244 26.10 -9.35 -25.56
N LEU A 245 26.74 -9.11 -26.69
CA LEU A 245 26.13 -8.49 -27.87
C LEU A 245 25.62 -9.59 -28.81
N GLU A 246 24.96 -9.19 -29.91
CA GLU A 246 24.44 -10.14 -30.90
C GLU A 246 25.56 -11.00 -31.53
N GLU A 247 26.66 -10.39 -31.96
CA GLU A 247 27.75 -11.08 -32.67
C GLU A 247 29.04 -11.26 -31.85
N ALA A 248 29.14 -10.68 -30.66
CA ALA A 248 30.37 -10.68 -29.86
C ALA A 248 30.12 -10.62 -28.35
N ILE A 249 31.06 -11.14 -27.58
CA ILE A 249 31.12 -10.94 -26.13
C ILE A 249 32.23 -9.95 -25.81
N ILE A 250 31.97 -9.04 -24.87
CA ILE A 250 32.92 -8.05 -24.42
C ILE A 250 33.10 -8.19 -22.92
N TRP A 251 34.33 -8.05 -22.43
CA TRP A 251 34.59 -8.00 -21.00
C TRP A 251 35.69 -7.02 -20.66
N LEU A 252 35.66 -6.58 -19.40
CA LEU A 252 36.65 -5.70 -18.80
C LEU A 252 37.64 -6.53 -17.98
N GLU A 253 38.93 -6.32 -18.22
CA GLU A 253 39.99 -7.02 -17.49
C GLU A 253 41.13 -6.05 -17.18
N ASN A 254 41.38 -5.80 -15.90
CA ASN A 254 42.41 -4.87 -15.43
C ASN A 254 42.34 -3.49 -16.10
N GLY A 255 41.12 -2.99 -16.32
CA GLY A 255 40.86 -1.71 -16.96
C GLY A 255 40.97 -1.70 -18.50
N VAL A 256 41.22 -2.84 -19.13
CA VAL A 256 41.25 -2.97 -20.59
C VAL A 256 40.07 -3.77 -21.08
N ILE A 257 39.44 -3.31 -22.16
CA ILE A 257 38.32 -4.01 -22.80
C ILE A 257 38.85 -4.99 -23.83
N LYS A 258 38.34 -6.22 -23.74
CA LYS A 258 38.57 -7.29 -24.69
C LYS A 258 37.25 -7.72 -25.32
N SER A 259 37.30 -8.15 -26.57
CA SER A 259 36.16 -8.67 -27.31
C SER A 259 36.48 -10.01 -27.96
N PHE A 260 35.47 -10.86 -28.07
CA PHE A 260 35.53 -12.16 -28.71
C PHE A 260 34.32 -12.34 -29.62
N VAL A 261 34.55 -12.63 -30.89
CA VAL A 261 33.50 -12.84 -31.89
C VAL A 261 32.88 -14.22 -31.68
N LEU A 262 31.56 -14.26 -31.65
CA LEU A 262 30.79 -15.49 -31.50
C LEU A 262 30.77 -16.25 -32.84
N SER A 263 31.46 -17.39 -32.90
CA SER A 263 31.39 -18.31 -34.03
C SER A 263 31.05 -19.73 -33.54
N PRO A 264 30.35 -20.56 -34.34
CA PRO A 264 29.96 -21.91 -33.91
C PRO A 264 31.14 -22.79 -33.48
N SER A 265 32.35 -22.51 -33.97
CA SER A 265 33.58 -23.25 -33.65
C SER A 265 34.41 -22.65 -32.52
N LEU A 266 34.09 -21.44 -32.05
CA LEU A 266 34.80 -20.70 -31.00
C LEU A 266 36.33 -20.57 -31.22
N ASN A 267 36.79 -20.50 -32.47
CA ASN A 267 38.22 -20.45 -32.82
C ASN A 267 38.76 -19.03 -33.05
N GLU A 268 37.96 -18.01 -32.77
CA GLU A 268 38.32 -16.62 -33.03
C GLU A 268 39.38 -16.10 -32.06
N LYS A 269 40.11 -15.06 -32.48
CA LYS A 269 41.12 -14.43 -31.62
C LYS A 269 40.49 -13.33 -30.79
N VAL A 270 40.90 -13.25 -29.52
CA VAL A 270 40.54 -12.14 -28.64
C VAL A 270 41.14 -10.84 -29.18
N TYR A 271 40.30 -9.85 -29.42
CA TYR A 271 40.72 -8.49 -29.73
C TYR A 271 40.82 -7.69 -28.43
N GLN A 272 41.84 -6.83 -28.34
CA GLN A 272 42.10 -5.99 -27.18
C GLN A 272 42.15 -4.54 -27.61
N LEU A 273 41.34 -3.69 -26.97
CA LEU A 273 41.36 -2.26 -27.21
C LEU A 273 42.62 -1.65 -26.58
N LYS A 274 43.44 -0.97 -27.38
CA LYS A 274 44.69 -0.34 -26.93
C LYS A 274 44.41 1.07 -26.37
N ASN A 275 45.15 1.47 -25.34
CA ASN A 275 45.25 2.84 -24.78
C ASN A 275 44.06 3.38 -23.98
N ALA A 276 43.38 2.58 -23.15
CA ALA A 276 42.39 3.13 -22.22
C ALA A 276 42.31 2.35 -20.91
N SER A 277 42.14 3.08 -19.80
CA SER A 277 41.90 2.55 -18.46
C SER A 277 40.44 2.82 -18.07
N PHE A 278 39.62 1.78 -18.13
CA PHE A 278 38.18 1.85 -17.85
C PHE A 278 37.83 1.23 -16.50
N LYS A 279 36.72 1.67 -15.93
CA LYS A 279 36.23 1.23 -14.62
C LYS A 279 35.07 0.24 -14.70
N LYS A 280 34.10 0.48 -15.60
CA LYS A 280 32.85 -0.30 -15.65
C LYS A 280 32.23 -0.32 -17.04
N LEU A 281 31.61 -1.45 -17.41
CA LEU A 281 30.78 -1.59 -18.61
C LEU A 281 29.31 -1.29 -18.29
N LEU A 282 28.61 -0.62 -19.22
CA LEU A 282 27.18 -0.32 -19.13
C LEU A 282 26.47 -0.72 -20.43
N ASP A 283 25.50 -1.62 -20.31
CA ASP A 283 24.57 -1.94 -21.40
C ASP A 283 23.45 -0.90 -21.44
N VAL A 284 23.31 -0.23 -22.59
CA VAL A 284 22.32 0.82 -22.81
C VAL A 284 21.06 0.33 -23.53
N GLY A 285 20.97 -0.92 -23.96
CA GLY A 285 19.82 -1.38 -24.77
C GLY A 285 20.12 -1.64 -26.24
N LEU A 286 21.35 -1.41 -26.70
CA LEU A 286 21.72 -1.42 -28.12
C LEU A 286 22.66 -2.58 -28.48
N GLY A 287 22.53 -3.70 -27.78
CA GLY A 287 23.35 -4.90 -28.00
C GLY A 287 23.24 -5.48 -29.42
N SER A 288 22.08 -5.33 -30.07
CA SER A 288 21.86 -5.74 -31.47
C SER A 288 22.62 -4.90 -32.50
N HIS A 289 23.02 -3.69 -32.13
CA HIS A 289 23.83 -2.81 -32.98
C HIS A 289 25.28 -2.74 -32.48
N GLY A 290 25.67 -3.68 -31.60
CA GLY A 290 27.02 -3.76 -31.04
C GLY A 290 27.44 -2.56 -30.18
N MET A 291 26.50 -1.79 -29.63
CA MET A 291 26.78 -0.54 -28.92
C MET A 291 26.61 -0.65 -27.41
N PHE A 292 27.56 -0.07 -26.68
CA PHE A 292 27.56 -0.03 -25.22
C PHE A 292 28.35 1.18 -24.69
N ILE A 293 28.15 1.54 -23.43
CA ILE A 293 28.87 2.63 -22.77
C ILE A 293 29.92 2.06 -21.83
N VAL A 294 31.05 2.74 -21.76
CA VAL A 294 32.13 2.43 -20.84
C VAL A 294 32.38 3.63 -19.94
N LEU A 295 32.42 3.40 -18.63
CA LEU A 295 32.76 4.42 -17.65
C LEU A 295 34.27 4.46 -17.40
N LYS A 296 34.84 5.66 -17.45
CA LYS A 296 36.22 5.95 -17.04
C LYS A 296 36.32 6.14 -15.53
N ALA A 297 37.55 6.32 -15.02
CA ALA A 297 37.80 6.51 -13.59
C ALA A 297 37.18 7.80 -13.01
N ASP A 298 36.96 8.81 -13.84
CA ASP A 298 36.32 10.09 -13.51
C ASP A 298 34.78 10.09 -13.66
N GLU A 299 34.20 8.89 -13.84
CA GLU A 299 32.76 8.65 -14.10
C GLU A 299 32.23 9.22 -15.42
N SER A 300 33.09 9.76 -16.28
CA SER A 300 32.69 10.10 -17.65
C SER A 300 32.43 8.84 -18.46
N GLY A 301 31.44 8.90 -19.36
CA GLY A 301 31.07 7.79 -20.23
C GLY A 301 31.65 7.96 -21.62
N GLN A 302 32.06 6.84 -22.22
CA GLN A 302 32.50 6.79 -23.61
C GLN A 302 31.67 5.75 -24.36
N LEU A 303 31.12 6.14 -25.52
CA LEU A 303 30.42 5.22 -26.41
C LEU A 303 31.42 4.39 -27.19
N VAL A 304 31.20 3.08 -27.20
CA VAL A 304 32.01 2.13 -27.93
C VAL A 304 31.08 1.29 -28.80
N THR A 305 31.45 1.17 -30.07
CA THR A 305 30.76 0.32 -31.04
C THR A 305 31.66 -0.87 -31.37
N CYS A 306 31.07 -2.07 -31.37
CA CYS A 306 31.71 -3.31 -31.76
C CYS A 306 31.23 -3.70 -33.16
N ASP A 307 32.12 -3.60 -34.14
CA ASP A 307 31.86 -4.04 -35.51
C ASP A 307 32.71 -5.30 -35.79
N ASN A 308 32.05 -6.45 -35.92
CA ASN A 308 32.71 -7.74 -36.18
C ASN A 308 33.89 -8.03 -35.21
N GLY A 309 33.68 -7.76 -33.93
CA GLY A 309 34.68 -7.95 -32.86
C GLY A 309 35.72 -6.83 -32.75
N LYS A 310 35.78 -5.89 -33.69
CA LYS A 310 36.66 -4.73 -33.60
C LYS A 310 35.97 -3.61 -32.82
N LEU A 311 36.60 -3.19 -31.73
CA LEU A 311 36.10 -2.11 -30.88
C LEU A 311 36.54 -0.74 -31.42
N ILE A 312 35.57 0.14 -31.65
CA ILE A 312 35.74 1.50 -32.15
C ILE A 312 35.26 2.47 -31.06
N LEU A 313 36.10 3.44 -30.72
CA LEU A 313 35.74 4.52 -29.80
C LEU A 313 35.03 5.62 -30.58
N ASP A 314 33.76 5.88 -30.26
CA ASP A 314 32.95 6.90 -30.92
C ASP A 314 32.92 8.19 -30.09
N LYS A 315 31.79 8.49 -29.45
CA LYS A 315 31.56 9.73 -28.72
C LYS A 315 32.10 9.65 -27.29
N ASP A 316 32.92 10.64 -26.93
CA ASP A 316 33.31 10.91 -25.55
C ASP A 316 32.34 11.91 -24.92
N PHE A 317 31.78 11.55 -23.76
CA PHE A 317 30.88 12.41 -23.00
C PHE A 317 31.67 13.12 -21.88
N GLU A 318 32.47 14.11 -22.26
CA GLU A 318 33.35 14.88 -21.37
C GLU A 318 32.56 15.76 -20.39
N SER A 319 32.10 15.20 -19.27
CA SER A 319 31.70 15.97 -18.09
C SER A 319 31.81 15.09 -16.84
N PRO A 320 32.54 15.54 -15.80
CA PRO A 320 32.74 14.76 -14.58
C PRO A 320 31.43 14.64 -13.78
N GLY A 321 31.20 13.45 -13.22
CA GLY A 321 30.10 13.15 -12.30
C GLY A 321 29.05 12.19 -12.84
N LYS A 322 28.28 11.61 -11.91
CA LYS A 322 27.27 10.58 -12.16
C LYS A 322 26.28 10.99 -13.25
N SER A 323 26.33 10.25 -14.36
CA SER A 323 25.44 10.39 -15.51
C SER A 323 24.71 9.08 -15.76
N PHE A 324 23.46 9.17 -16.22
CA PHE A 324 22.67 8.02 -16.64
C PHE A 324 22.70 7.89 -18.15
N TYR A 325 22.77 6.67 -18.65
CA TYR A 325 22.83 6.38 -20.09
C TYR A 325 21.67 5.45 -20.47
N ALA A 326 21.02 5.74 -21.60
CA ALA A 326 19.98 4.91 -22.17
C ALA A 326 20.08 4.90 -23.69
N GLY A 327 19.75 3.77 -24.30
CA GLY A 327 19.68 3.59 -25.73
C GLY A 327 18.25 3.34 -26.18
N GLY A 328 17.94 3.74 -27.41
CA GLY A 328 16.67 3.47 -28.06
C GLY A 328 16.83 3.35 -29.57
N LEU A 329 15.86 2.71 -30.20
CA LEU A 329 15.79 2.54 -31.65
C LEU A 329 14.58 3.32 -32.18
N ASP A 330 14.75 4.05 -33.27
CA ASP A 330 13.64 4.71 -33.94
C ASP A 330 12.86 3.75 -34.84
N LYS A 331 11.83 4.27 -35.54
CA LYS A 331 10.99 3.49 -36.47
C LYS A 331 11.75 2.95 -37.69
N ASP A 332 12.86 3.59 -38.04
CA ASP A 332 13.74 3.21 -39.14
C ASP A 332 14.89 2.28 -38.65
N ASN A 333 14.81 1.81 -37.39
CA ASN A 333 15.82 0.98 -36.73
C ASN A 333 17.19 1.67 -36.62
N ARG A 334 17.22 2.99 -36.47
CA ARG A 334 18.45 3.77 -36.19
C ARG A 334 18.68 3.87 -34.70
N ALA A 335 19.93 3.75 -34.30
CA ALA A 335 20.31 3.79 -32.89
C ALA A 335 20.55 5.21 -32.37
N TYR A 336 20.01 5.47 -31.19
CA TYR A 336 20.21 6.70 -30.42
C TYR A 336 20.68 6.35 -29.02
N VAL A 337 21.68 7.09 -28.54
CA VAL A 337 22.22 7.01 -27.18
C VAL A 337 22.00 8.34 -26.49
N THR A 338 21.45 8.26 -25.29
CA THR A 338 21.11 9.43 -24.47
C THR A 338 21.87 9.40 -23.18
N ARG A 339 22.48 10.53 -22.86
CA ARG A 339 23.06 10.82 -21.57
C ARG A 339 22.18 11.82 -20.84
N LEU A 340 21.87 11.52 -19.59
CA LEU A 340 21.22 12.43 -18.66
C LEU A 340 22.15 12.71 -17.49
N GLN A 341 22.44 13.99 -17.26
CA GLN A 341 23.23 14.45 -16.12
C GLN A 341 22.38 15.37 -15.24
N TRP A 342 22.23 15.01 -13.97
CA TRP A 342 21.56 15.86 -12.99
C TRP A 342 22.56 16.90 -12.44
N LEU A 343 22.19 18.18 -12.46
CA LEU A 343 22.99 19.29 -11.92
C LEU A 343 22.28 19.91 -10.70
N PRO A 344 22.53 19.41 -9.47
CA PRO A 344 21.79 19.79 -8.26
C PRO A 344 21.75 21.30 -8.02
N LYS A 345 22.88 22.00 -8.22
CA LYS A 345 23.01 23.45 -7.98
C LYS A 345 22.07 24.30 -8.85
N SER A 346 21.74 23.81 -10.04
CA SER A 346 20.88 24.52 -10.99
C SER A 346 19.44 24.01 -10.99
N ALA A 347 19.16 22.94 -10.24
CA ALA A 347 17.91 22.19 -10.31
C ALA A 347 17.48 21.82 -11.75
N THR A 348 18.46 21.54 -12.63
CA THR A 348 18.21 21.12 -14.01
C THR A 348 18.91 19.80 -14.31
N ALA A 349 18.27 18.97 -15.14
CA ALA A 349 18.93 17.83 -15.76
C ALA A 349 19.27 18.19 -17.20
N VAL A 350 20.51 17.96 -17.62
CA VAL A 350 20.94 18.15 -19.01
C VAL A 350 20.83 16.82 -19.73
N VAL A 351 20.17 16.82 -20.88
CA VAL A 351 20.00 15.67 -21.75
C VAL A 351 20.82 15.89 -23.01
N GLN A 352 21.65 14.93 -23.36
CA GLN A 352 22.41 14.88 -24.61
C GLN A 352 22.02 13.62 -25.37
N ILE A 353 21.50 13.76 -26.58
CA ILE A 353 21.14 12.65 -27.47
C ILE A 353 22.15 12.63 -28.62
N PHE A 354 22.71 11.46 -28.89
CA PHE A 354 23.68 11.22 -29.96
C PHE A 354 23.25 10.01 -30.80
N SER A 355 23.38 10.12 -32.12
CA SER A 355 23.24 8.98 -33.03
C SER A 355 24.52 8.84 -33.87
N PRO A 356 25.16 7.66 -33.91
CA PRO A 356 26.36 7.45 -34.73
C PRO A 356 26.11 7.60 -36.23
N GLU A 357 24.91 7.23 -36.69
CA GLU A 357 24.51 7.25 -38.11
C GLU A 357 24.28 8.68 -38.64
N LEU A 358 23.90 9.60 -37.75
CA LEU A 358 23.69 11.01 -38.05
C LEU A 358 24.94 11.80 -37.67
N THR A 359 25.90 11.86 -38.58
CA THR A 359 27.20 12.50 -38.35
C THR A 359 27.06 13.94 -37.82
N GLY A 360 27.44 14.16 -36.56
CA GLY A 360 27.62 15.48 -35.95
C GLY A 360 26.41 16.09 -35.23
N LEU A 361 25.24 15.43 -35.21
CA LEU A 361 24.06 15.95 -34.50
C LEU A 361 24.07 15.45 -33.05
N VAL A 362 24.47 16.31 -32.11
CA VAL A 362 24.17 16.12 -30.67
C VAL A 362 23.02 17.05 -30.33
N ILE A 363 21.86 16.50 -30.01
CA ILE A 363 20.74 17.29 -29.52
C ILE A 363 20.95 17.46 -28.01
N GLU A 364 21.06 18.69 -27.56
CA GLU A 364 21.18 19.03 -26.14
C GLU A 364 20.01 19.91 -25.71
N TYR A 365 19.36 19.53 -24.61
CA TYR A 365 18.33 20.33 -23.97
C TYR A 365 18.33 20.10 -22.46
N SER A 366 17.72 21.02 -21.71
CA SER A 366 17.60 20.92 -20.27
C SER A 366 16.16 20.64 -19.83
N LEU A 367 16.04 19.90 -18.73
CA LEU A 367 14.80 19.57 -18.05
C LEU A 367 14.77 20.32 -16.72
N ALA A 368 13.68 21.03 -16.44
CA ALA A 368 13.43 21.63 -15.13
C ALA A 368 12.88 20.58 -14.17
N PHE A 369 13.75 19.72 -13.64
CA PHE A 369 13.36 18.60 -12.78
C PHE A 369 13.28 19.03 -11.31
N ASP A 370 12.10 18.90 -10.70
CA ASP A 370 11.89 19.20 -9.29
C ASP A 370 12.29 18.03 -8.37
N ALA A 371 13.59 17.91 -8.10
CA ALA A 371 14.12 16.90 -7.20
C ALA A 371 13.63 17.04 -5.74
N ARG A 372 13.12 18.22 -5.35
CA ARG A 372 12.63 18.45 -3.98
C ARG A 372 11.29 17.78 -3.72
N SER A 373 10.43 17.71 -4.74
CA SER A 373 9.14 17.03 -4.64
C SER A 373 9.22 15.55 -5.01
N HIS A 374 10.11 15.19 -5.96
CA HIS A 374 10.15 13.83 -6.51
C HIS A 374 11.40 13.02 -6.15
N GLY A 375 12.38 13.59 -5.45
CA GLY A 375 13.64 12.93 -5.12
C GLY A 375 14.61 12.90 -6.29
N MET A 376 15.71 12.16 -6.16
CA MET A 376 16.73 12.08 -7.20
C MET A 376 16.32 11.12 -8.32
N ILE A 377 16.82 11.34 -9.53
CA ILE A 377 16.64 10.40 -10.65
C ILE A 377 17.44 9.14 -10.36
N SER A 378 16.81 7.98 -10.47
CA SER A 378 17.42 6.66 -10.27
C SER A 378 17.60 5.88 -11.58
N HIS A 379 16.77 6.14 -12.59
CA HIS A 379 16.80 5.46 -13.89
C HIS A 379 16.22 6.33 -15.01
N VAL A 380 16.73 6.14 -16.23
CA VAL A 380 16.21 6.76 -17.46
C VAL A 380 16.10 5.70 -18.56
N THR A 381 15.05 5.78 -19.38
CA THR A 381 14.94 5.10 -20.67
C THR A 381 14.37 6.05 -21.71
N MET A 382 14.63 5.79 -23.00
CA MET A 382 14.26 6.69 -24.09
C MET A 382 13.52 5.96 -25.22
N ASP A 383 12.58 6.67 -25.83
CA ASP A 383 11.91 6.34 -27.08
C ASP A 383 12.24 7.39 -28.15
N PRO A 384 13.21 7.15 -29.06
CA PRO A 384 13.62 8.13 -30.06
C PRO A 384 12.61 8.27 -31.20
N ALA A 385 12.55 9.49 -31.77
CA ALA A 385 11.73 9.80 -32.93
C ALA A 385 12.62 10.33 -34.07
N ALA A 386 12.30 9.96 -35.32
CA ALA A 386 13.12 10.25 -36.50
C ALA A 386 13.37 11.76 -36.74
N ASP A 387 12.42 12.63 -36.37
CA ASP A 387 12.45 14.07 -36.65
C ASP A 387 12.48 14.98 -35.39
N ILE A 388 12.47 14.40 -34.19
CA ILE A 388 12.20 15.12 -32.92
C ILE A 388 13.02 14.52 -31.76
N PRO A 389 13.46 15.30 -30.74
CA PRO A 389 13.96 14.71 -29.51
C PRO A 389 12.89 13.83 -28.88
N GLY A 390 13.17 12.52 -28.84
CA GLY A 390 12.25 11.49 -28.37
C GLY A 390 11.79 11.63 -26.92
N ARG A 391 10.95 10.70 -26.48
CA ARG A 391 10.41 10.70 -25.11
C ARG A 391 11.40 10.11 -24.14
N LEU A 392 11.47 10.69 -22.95
CA LEU A 392 12.23 10.17 -21.82
C LEU A 392 11.27 9.68 -20.75
N PHE A 393 11.55 8.50 -20.21
CA PHE A 393 10.90 8.01 -19.01
C PHE A 393 11.91 7.99 -17.86
N LEU A 394 11.55 8.64 -16.75
CA LEU A 394 12.36 8.78 -15.55
C LEU A 394 11.72 8.02 -14.39
N THR A 395 12.53 7.31 -13.63
CA THR A 395 12.17 6.80 -12.29
C THR A 395 12.97 7.57 -11.25
N THR A 396 12.34 7.90 -10.12
CA THR A 396 12.99 8.62 -9.02
C THR A 396 13.15 7.77 -7.76
N THR A 397 13.96 8.22 -6.81
CA THR A 397 14.21 7.53 -5.54
C THR A 397 12.98 7.47 -4.63
N THR A 398 12.04 8.42 -4.76
CA THR A 398 10.76 8.39 -4.01
C THR A 398 9.71 7.47 -4.62
N GLY A 399 10.04 6.81 -5.75
CA GLY A 399 9.12 5.95 -6.48
C GLY A 399 8.18 6.70 -7.42
N ALA A 400 8.44 7.98 -7.72
CA ALA A 400 7.72 8.69 -8.77
C ALA A 400 8.25 8.26 -10.15
N VAL A 401 7.33 8.19 -11.12
CA VAL A 401 7.66 7.93 -12.53
C VAL A 401 7.12 9.05 -13.40
N GLN A 402 7.92 9.51 -14.36
CA GLN A 402 7.61 10.68 -15.18
C GLN A 402 7.94 10.44 -16.64
N VAL A 403 7.12 11.01 -17.53
CA VAL A 403 7.45 11.10 -18.96
C VAL A 403 7.65 12.55 -19.36
N TRP A 404 8.71 12.75 -20.14
CA TRP A 404 9.10 14.03 -20.69
C TRP A 404 9.22 13.91 -22.22
N GLU A 405 8.83 14.95 -22.94
CA GLU A 405 8.94 15.04 -24.40
C GLU A 405 9.54 16.41 -24.75
N GLN A 406 10.69 16.44 -25.43
CA GLN A 406 11.39 17.67 -25.83
C GLN A 406 11.68 18.70 -24.71
N GLY A 407 11.86 18.25 -23.47
CA GLY A 407 12.07 19.15 -22.34
C GLY A 407 10.79 19.55 -21.59
N GLU A 408 9.62 19.22 -22.14
CA GLU A 408 8.32 19.45 -21.50
C GLU A 408 7.88 18.23 -20.69
N HIS A 409 7.30 18.50 -19.52
CA HIS A 409 6.72 17.48 -18.65
C HIS A 409 5.33 17.08 -19.17
N ILE A 410 5.09 15.79 -19.37
CA ILE A 410 3.80 15.29 -19.87
C ILE A 410 2.92 14.81 -18.72
N TRP A 411 3.44 13.93 -17.86
CA TRP A 411 2.71 13.42 -16.71
C TRP A 411 3.65 12.87 -15.64
N THR A 412 3.14 12.81 -14.40
CA THR A 412 3.78 12.18 -13.24
C THR A 412 2.83 11.17 -12.63
N ARG A 413 3.35 10.01 -12.22
CA ARG A 413 2.65 9.06 -11.36
C ARG A 413 3.47 8.79 -10.11
N GLU A 414 2.81 8.83 -8.96
CA GLU A 414 3.41 8.59 -7.66
C GLU A 414 3.26 7.09 -7.31
N GLU A 415 4.08 6.24 -7.92
CA GLU A 415 4.03 4.78 -7.71
C GLU A 415 4.56 4.36 -6.34
N GLY A 416 5.24 5.25 -5.61
CA GLY A 416 5.60 5.06 -4.20
C GLY A 416 4.39 4.83 -3.28
N LEU A 417 3.19 5.27 -3.69
CA LEU A 417 1.93 5.04 -2.96
C LEU A 417 1.48 3.56 -2.94
N SER A 418 2.09 2.70 -3.75
CA SER A 418 1.84 1.25 -3.75
C SER A 418 2.41 0.51 -2.53
N GLU A 419 3.24 1.20 -1.73
CA GLU A 419 3.83 0.63 -0.53
C GLU A 419 3.76 1.63 0.63
N LEU A 420 2.59 1.69 1.24
CA LEU A 420 2.35 2.48 2.45
C LEU A 420 2.83 1.74 3.71
N LYS A 421 3.50 2.47 4.60
CA LYS A 421 3.95 2.00 5.93
C LYS A 421 3.02 2.43 7.05
N ALA A 422 2.40 3.60 6.91
CA ALA A 422 1.37 4.06 7.81
C ALA A 422 0.34 4.94 7.08
N ALA A 423 -0.89 4.93 7.60
CA ALA A 423 -1.98 5.76 7.12
C ALA A 423 -2.86 6.18 8.31
N LYS A 424 -3.23 7.46 8.38
CA LYS A 424 -4.16 8.01 9.38
C LYS A 424 -5.10 9.03 8.78
N PHE A 425 -6.36 8.95 9.19
CA PHE A 425 -7.35 9.97 8.92
C PHE A 425 -7.18 11.14 9.89
N VAL A 426 -7.28 12.36 9.36
CA VAL A 426 -7.25 13.60 10.13
C VAL A 426 -8.43 14.47 9.71
N GLU A 427 -9.23 14.88 10.70
CA GLU A 427 -10.39 15.72 10.47
C GLU A 427 -10.00 17.10 9.92
N LEU A 428 -10.83 17.64 9.03
CA LEU A 428 -10.69 18.98 8.52
C LEU A 428 -11.42 20.01 9.41
N PRO A 429 -10.92 21.26 9.50
CA PRO A 429 -11.59 22.34 10.21
C PRO A 429 -12.87 22.82 9.49
N GLU A 430 -13.77 23.44 10.25
CA GLU A 430 -14.96 24.09 9.67
C GLU A 430 -14.59 25.22 8.72
N ARG A 431 -15.36 25.38 7.64
CA ARG A 431 -15.19 26.45 6.66
C ARG A 431 -15.12 27.84 7.31
N ILE A 432 -15.96 28.10 8.31
CA ILE A 432 -16.00 29.42 8.96
C ILE A 432 -14.75 29.67 9.81
N SER A 433 -14.22 28.62 10.45
CA SER A 433 -12.96 28.71 11.20
C SER A 433 -11.78 28.99 10.26
N VAL A 434 -11.78 28.38 9.07
CA VAL A 434 -10.73 28.60 8.06
C VAL A 434 -10.79 30.00 7.45
N LEU A 435 -11.99 30.55 7.23
CA LEU A 435 -12.19 31.87 6.63
C LEU A 435 -12.01 33.04 7.61
N GLY A 436 -11.44 32.79 8.80
CA GLY A 436 -11.08 33.85 9.75
C GLY A 436 -12.24 34.37 10.59
N GLY A 437 -13.25 33.53 10.88
CA GLY A 437 -14.22 33.86 11.93
C GLY A 437 -13.49 33.98 13.27
N GLU A 438 -13.43 35.19 13.84
CA GLU A 438 -12.83 35.45 15.16
C GLU A 438 -13.26 34.38 16.18
N GLY A 439 -12.28 33.88 16.96
CA GLY A 439 -12.45 32.85 17.97
C GLY A 439 -13.70 33.10 18.82
N ARG A 440 -14.70 32.25 18.63
CA ARG A 440 -16.06 32.37 19.20
C ARG A 440 -16.11 32.10 20.71
N SER A 441 -14.98 31.88 21.37
CA SER A 441 -14.90 31.42 22.76
C SER A 441 -15.01 32.54 23.80
N GLU A 442 -14.85 33.81 23.43
CA GLU A 442 -14.92 34.94 24.39
C GLU A 442 -15.84 36.10 23.96
N GLU A 443 -16.84 35.83 23.13
CA GLU A 443 -17.76 36.88 22.70
C GLU A 443 -18.89 37.10 23.74
N GLY A 444 -18.95 38.30 24.32
CA GLY A 444 -20.06 38.71 25.18
C GLY A 444 -21.38 38.86 24.42
N PHE A 445 -22.51 38.89 25.15
CA PHE A 445 -23.87 38.99 24.58
C PHE A 445 -24.03 40.09 23.51
N VAL A 446 -23.45 41.27 23.75
CA VAL A 446 -23.55 42.42 22.84
C VAL A 446 -22.77 42.19 21.55
N GLY A 447 -21.58 41.58 21.63
CA GLY A 447 -20.79 41.21 20.45
C GLY A 447 -21.58 40.23 19.57
N ARG A 448 -22.16 39.20 20.20
CA ARG A 448 -23.00 38.23 19.53
C ARG A 448 -24.19 38.87 18.81
N LEU A 449 -24.90 39.80 19.47
CA LEU A 449 -26.06 40.47 18.87
C LEU A 449 -25.66 41.33 17.67
N LEU A 450 -24.54 42.06 17.76
CA LEU A 450 -24.02 42.86 16.65
C LEU A 450 -23.60 41.99 15.47
N ARG A 451 -22.98 40.82 15.73
CA ARG A 451 -22.68 39.84 14.68
C ARG A 451 -23.95 39.28 14.05
N GLU A 452 -24.92 38.81 14.84
CA GLU A 452 -26.18 38.30 14.32
C GLU A 452 -26.92 39.36 13.46
N ALA A 453 -26.87 40.63 13.86
CA ALA A 453 -27.39 41.74 13.06
C ALA A 453 -26.58 42.01 11.78
N LYS A 454 -25.26 41.79 11.81
CA LYS A 454 -24.38 41.89 10.63
C LYS A 454 -24.63 40.74 9.65
N ASP A 455 -24.74 39.51 10.14
CA ASP A 455 -25.01 38.30 9.36
C ASP A 455 -26.44 38.33 8.77
N ALA A 456 -27.38 39.00 9.44
CA ALA A 456 -28.73 39.21 8.91
C ALA A 456 -28.76 39.99 7.57
N LYS A 457 -27.68 40.71 7.21
CA LYS A 457 -27.56 41.32 5.88
C LYS A 457 -27.54 40.30 4.75
N ASP A 458 -27.04 39.10 5.02
CA ASP A 458 -26.98 38.00 4.05
C ASP A 458 -28.27 37.15 4.02
N LEU A 459 -29.23 37.43 4.91
CA LEU A 459 -30.50 36.71 5.01
C LEU A 459 -31.31 36.70 3.69
N PRO A 460 -31.44 37.81 2.92
CA PRO A 460 -32.15 37.77 1.64
C PRO A 460 -31.48 36.82 0.64
N GLY A 461 -30.14 36.84 0.57
CA GLY A 461 -29.37 35.91 -0.25
C GLY A 461 -29.56 34.47 0.19
N PHE A 462 -29.50 34.21 1.51
CA PHE A 462 -29.78 32.90 2.08
C PHE A 462 -31.19 32.39 1.72
N ILE A 463 -32.23 33.23 1.80
CA ILE A 463 -33.60 32.85 1.45
C ILE A 463 -33.70 32.48 -0.04
N ILE A 464 -33.09 33.26 -0.93
CA ILE A 464 -33.06 32.97 -2.36
C ILE A 464 -32.33 31.63 -2.61
N HIS A 465 -31.16 31.43 -2.01
CA HIS A 465 -30.43 30.16 -2.11
C HIS A 465 -31.17 28.99 -1.50
N PHE A 466 -31.90 29.20 -0.40
CA PHE A 466 -32.74 28.19 0.22
C PHE A 466 -33.89 27.80 -0.72
N LEU A 467 -34.64 28.76 -1.24
CA LEU A 467 -35.74 28.50 -2.20
C LEU A 467 -35.23 27.85 -3.48
N THR A 468 -34.06 28.27 -3.97
CA THR A 468 -33.42 27.67 -5.15
C THR A 468 -33.05 26.22 -4.87
N ARG A 469 -32.31 25.94 -3.78
CA ARG A 469 -31.96 24.57 -3.36
C ARG A 469 -33.21 23.71 -3.10
N PHE A 470 -34.25 24.31 -2.55
CA PHE A 470 -35.53 23.66 -2.31
C PHE A 470 -36.22 23.25 -3.61
N ALA A 471 -36.23 24.12 -4.60
CA ALA A 471 -36.82 23.87 -5.91
C ALA A 471 -35.99 22.90 -6.77
N THR A 472 -34.66 22.99 -6.71
CA THR A 472 -33.73 22.14 -7.48
C THR A 472 -33.44 20.80 -6.82
N GLY A 473 -33.76 20.64 -5.52
CA GLY A 473 -33.44 19.44 -4.76
C GLY A 473 -31.95 19.27 -4.41
N SER A 474 -31.11 20.28 -4.68
CA SER A 474 -29.65 20.23 -4.49
C SER A 474 -29.25 20.42 -3.02
N TYR A 475 -29.60 19.45 -2.18
CA TYR A 475 -29.18 19.35 -0.79
C TYR A 475 -27.99 18.42 -0.69
N GLU A 476 -27.08 18.71 0.24
CA GLU A 476 -26.09 17.72 0.67
C GLU A 476 -26.83 16.50 1.26
N SER A 477 -26.50 15.33 0.75
CA SER A 477 -27.04 14.04 1.14
C SER A 477 -25.89 13.08 1.47
N ALA A 478 -26.22 11.89 1.99
CA ALA A 478 -25.20 10.90 2.34
C ALA A 478 -24.42 10.40 1.11
N THR A 479 -25.05 10.39 -0.08
CA THR A 479 -24.42 9.99 -1.34
C THR A 479 -23.82 11.17 -2.12
N SER A 480 -24.03 12.40 -1.66
CA SER A 480 -23.48 13.57 -2.33
C SER A 480 -21.96 13.53 -2.34
N SER A 481 -21.39 13.99 -3.45
CA SER A 481 -19.96 14.20 -3.56
C SER A 481 -19.50 15.09 -2.42
N ALA A 482 -18.49 14.65 -1.67
CA ALA A 482 -17.87 15.50 -0.64
C ALA A 482 -16.87 16.49 -1.25
N THR A 483 -16.71 16.45 -2.58
CA THR A 483 -15.82 17.32 -3.35
C THR A 483 -16.35 18.74 -3.31
N VAL A 484 -15.55 19.64 -2.77
CA VAL A 484 -15.84 21.07 -2.83
C VAL A 484 -15.13 21.66 -4.03
N HIS A 485 -15.86 22.05 -5.08
CA HIS A 485 -15.27 22.79 -6.18
C HIS A 485 -14.87 24.19 -5.72
N PRO A 486 -13.58 24.58 -5.77
CA PRO A 486 -13.18 25.93 -5.45
C PRO A 486 -13.83 26.89 -6.46
N THR A 487 -14.58 27.87 -5.97
CA THR A 487 -15.24 28.89 -6.79
C THR A 487 -14.26 29.87 -7.47
N SER A 488 -12.96 29.75 -7.23
CA SER A 488 -11.89 30.47 -7.92
C SER A 488 -10.55 29.71 -7.82
N PRO A 489 -9.71 29.71 -8.86
CA PRO A 489 -8.39 29.06 -8.88
C PRO A 489 -7.30 29.90 -8.18
N SER A 490 -7.63 30.57 -7.08
CA SER A 490 -6.63 31.29 -6.28
C SER A 490 -5.98 30.32 -5.29
N ALA A 491 -4.72 29.99 -5.54
CA ALA A 491 -3.85 29.29 -4.60
C ALA A 491 -3.77 30.06 -3.27
N SER A 492 -4.31 29.50 -2.18
CA SER A 492 -4.05 29.84 -0.75
C SER A 492 -5.20 29.55 0.22
N GLN A 493 -6.30 28.89 -0.19
CA GLN A 493 -7.33 28.47 0.79
C GLN A 493 -6.99 27.11 1.39
N LEU A 494 -6.82 27.06 2.72
CA LEU A 494 -6.67 25.83 3.48
C LEU A 494 -7.89 24.91 3.24
N PRO A 495 -7.68 23.58 3.19
CA PRO A 495 -8.80 22.65 3.05
C PRO A 495 -9.72 22.73 4.28
N PHE A 496 -11.02 22.57 4.05
CA PHE A 496 -12.05 22.60 5.08
C PHE A 496 -13.04 21.46 4.90
N ARG A 497 -13.69 21.06 6.00
CA ARG A 497 -14.64 19.95 6.03
C ARG A 497 -15.96 20.30 5.35
N ASP A 498 -16.63 19.29 4.82
CA ASP A 498 -18.04 19.31 4.44
C ASP A 498 -18.96 19.26 5.68
N SER A 499 -20.27 19.43 5.49
CA SER A 499 -21.23 19.47 6.61
C SER A 499 -21.34 18.16 7.38
N PHE A 500 -21.07 17.02 6.72
CA PHE A 500 -21.19 15.68 7.31
C PHE A 500 -19.85 15.06 7.71
N GLY A 501 -18.74 15.75 7.45
CA GLY A 501 -17.39 15.31 7.81
C GLY A 501 -16.93 14.08 7.02
N PHE A 502 -17.44 13.88 5.81
CA PHE A 502 -16.96 12.88 4.88
C PHE A 502 -15.59 13.25 4.30
N ARG A 503 -15.31 14.55 4.15
CA ARG A 503 -14.04 15.08 3.68
C ARG A 503 -13.09 15.26 4.85
N GLN A 504 -12.07 14.42 4.87
CA GLN A 504 -10.94 14.40 5.79
C GLN A 504 -9.61 14.44 5.00
N VAL A 505 -8.50 14.73 5.66
CA VAL A 505 -7.16 14.51 5.10
C VAL A 505 -6.67 13.14 5.50
N LEU A 506 -6.36 12.31 4.53
CA LEU A 506 -5.68 11.04 4.74
C LEU A 506 -4.17 11.28 4.64
N VAL A 507 -3.48 11.23 5.76
CA VAL A 507 -2.02 11.37 5.78
C VAL A 507 -1.39 9.98 5.72
N VAL A 508 -0.52 9.78 4.73
CA VAL A 508 0.13 8.48 4.46
C VAL A 508 1.64 8.64 4.36
N SER A 509 2.38 7.64 4.84
CA SER A 509 3.83 7.51 4.65
C SER A 509 4.15 6.31 3.78
N THR A 510 5.11 6.48 2.88
CA THR A 510 5.58 5.44 1.95
C THR A 510 6.87 4.81 2.42
N ALA A 511 7.17 3.59 1.95
CA ALA A 511 8.46 2.94 2.18
C ALA A 511 9.65 3.74 1.61
N TYR A 512 9.41 4.65 0.67
CA TYR A 512 10.42 5.42 -0.06
C TYR A 512 10.69 6.81 0.54
N GLY A 513 10.47 6.97 1.86
CA GLY A 513 10.83 8.19 2.58
C GLY A 513 10.00 9.43 2.22
N LYS A 514 8.77 9.25 1.74
CA LYS A 514 7.88 10.37 1.37
C LYS A 514 6.52 10.28 2.07
N VAL A 515 6.00 11.42 2.50
CA VAL A 515 4.70 11.59 3.18
C VAL A 515 3.77 12.42 2.31
N TYR A 516 2.49 12.04 2.26
CA TYR A 516 1.47 12.70 1.47
C TYR A 516 0.25 13.03 2.33
N GLY A 517 -0.36 14.19 2.08
CA GLY A 517 -1.73 14.48 2.48
C GLY A 517 -2.65 14.28 1.29
N ILE A 518 -3.59 13.34 1.41
CA ILE A 518 -4.54 12.97 0.35
C ILE A 518 -5.94 13.43 0.75
N ASP A 519 -6.67 14.06 -0.17
CA ASP A 519 -8.07 14.39 0.03
C ASP A 519 -8.92 13.11 -0.08
N THR A 520 -9.62 12.76 1.00
CA THR A 520 -10.46 11.56 1.03
C THR A 520 -11.67 11.63 0.10
N SER A 521 -12.08 12.82 -0.36
CA SER A 521 -13.26 12.96 -1.23
C SER A 521 -13.02 12.55 -2.68
N ASN A 522 -11.80 12.69 -3.20
CA ASN A 522 -11.46 12.42 -4.60
C ASN A 522 -10.12 11.68 -4.79
N GLY A 523 -9.34 11.51 -3.72
CA GLY A 523 -8.03 10.88 -3.75
C GLY A 523 -6.90 11.80 -4.22
N ASP A 524 -7.12 13.10 -4.46
CA ASP A 524 -6.07 14.00 -4.93
C ASP A 524 -5.02 14.27 -3.86
N ILE A 525 -3.77 14.46 -4.29
CA ILE A 525 -2.66 14.81 -3.39
C ILE A 525 -2.76 16.32 -3.11
N LEU A 526 -3.01 16.67 -1.85
CA LEU A 526 -3.07 18.07 -1.38
C LEU A 526 -1.67 18.65 -1.19
N TRP A 527 -0.77 17.85 -0.62
CA TRP A 527 0.63 18.21 -0.38
C TRP A 527 1.47 16.93 -0.27
N SER A 528 2.78 17.05 -0.48
CA SER A 528 3.73 15.97 -0.26
C SER A 528 5.05 16.50 0.28
N ARG A 529 5.72 15.74 1.15
CA ARG A 529 7.03 16.09 1.71
C ARG A 529 7.96 14.89 1.68
N ILE A 530 9.19 15.10 1.24
CA ILE A 530 10.28 14.12 1.39
C ILE A 530 10.85 14.25 2.79
N LEU A 531 11.11 13.11 3.44
CA LEU A 531 11.76 13.04 4.74
C LEU A 531 13.27 13.22 4.58
N GLY A 532 13.88 14.03 5.45
CA GLY A 532 15.31 14.34 5.41
C GLY A 532 15.92 14.52 6.81
N THR A 533 17.26 14.51 6.90
CA THR A 533 18.01 14.85 8.13
C THR A 533 18.39 16.34 8.20
N GLY A 534 18.07 17.11 7.16
CA GLY A 534 18.33 18.56 7.07
C GLY A 534 19.75 18.96 6.64
N HIS A 535 20.62 18.00 6.31
CA HIS A 535 21.88 18.21 5.59
C HIS A 535 21.92 17.29 4.37
N GLU A 536 22.77 17.58 3.38
CA GLU A 536 23.04 16.74 2.19
C GLU A 536 23.67 15.38 2.57
N SER A 537 23.00 14.61 3.43
CA SER A 537 23.38 13.27 3.83
C SER A 537 22.59 12.28 2.96
N GLU A 538 23.31 11.36 2.31
CA GLU A 538 22.75 10.27 1.51
C GLU A 538 21.99 9.20 2.34
N ALA A 539 21.67 9.50 3.60
CA ALA A 539 20.98 8.56 4.48
C ALA A 539 19.55 8.28 4.00
N GLU A 540 19.22 7.00 3.84
CA GLU A 540 17.87 6.58 3.48
C GLU A 540 16.97 6.62 4.72
N ILE A 541 15.85 7.32 4.62
CA ILE A 541 14.89 7.45 5.71
C ILE A 541 13.70 6.54 5.44
N LEU A 542 13.51 5.57 6.34
CA LEU A 542 12.52 4.51 6.23
C LEU A 542 11.49 4.66 7.37
N PRO A 543 10.25 5.10 7.07
CA PRO A 543 9.17 5.14 8.06
C PRO A 543 8.93 3.78 8.73
N LEU A 544 8.66 3.80 10.03
CA LEU A 544 8.31 2.59 10.79
C LEU A 544 6.83 2.21 10.56
N ASP A 545 6.55 0.91 10.56
CA ASP A 545 5.20 0.39 10.35
C ASP A 545 4.24 0.86 11.46
N ASN A 546 3.07 1.38 11.06
CA ASN A 546 2.03 1.88 11.98
C ASN A 546 2.46 2.97 12.99
N ALA A 547 3.64 3.58 12.83
CA ALA A 547 4.21 4.54 13.78
C ALA A 547 3.80 6.00 13.51
N PHE A 548 2.47 6.21 13.44
CA PHE A 548 1.88 7.50 13.09
C PHE A 548 0.87 7.94 14.16
N PHE A 549 1.12 9.08 14.80
CA PHE A 549 0.38 9.53 15.97
C PHE A 549 -0.24 10.92 15.75
N VAL A 550 -1.52 11.07 16.08
CA VAL A 550 -2.22 12.37 16.00
C VAL A 550 -2.05 13.10 17.34
N LEU A 551 -1.21 14.13 17.37
CA LEU A 551 -0.88 14.90 18.56
C LEU A 551 -1.92 15.97 18.88
N LYS A 552 -2.40 16.71 17.86
CA LYS A 552 -3.48 17.68 18.01
C LYS A 552 -4.55 17.44 16.97
N THR A 553 -5.80 17.44 17.41
CA THR A 553 -6.97 17.42 16.53
C THR A 553 -7.48 18.84 16.29
N VAL A 554 -8.43 19.00 15.37
CA VAL A 554 -9.12 20.28 15.12
C VAL A 554 -9.75 20.87 16.40
N GLY A 555 -10.23 20.01 17.31
CA GLY A 555 -10.82 20.44 18.58
C GLY A 555 -9.80 20.91 19.63
N ASP A 556 -8.53 20.51 19.49
CA ASP A 556 -7.45 20.83 20.42
C ASP A 556 -6.71 22.14 20.05
N ALA A 557 -7.05 22.75 18.91
CA ALA A 557 -6.40 23.97 18.44
C ALA A 557 -6.78 25.17 19.33
N ASP A 558 -5.82 25.66 20.11
CA ASP A 558 -5.96 26.88 20.91
C ASP A 558 -6.40 28.04 20.00
N GLY A 559 -7.48 28.75 20.38
CA GLY A 559 -8.10 29.82 19.60
C GLY A 559 -7.22 31.05 19.31
N ASN A 560 -5.94 31.02 19.69
CA ASN A 560 -4.98 32.10 19.53
C ASN A 560 -4.10 32.00 18.28
N SER A 561 -4.14 30.90 17.51
CA SER A 561 -3.36 30.80 16.28
C SER A 561 -4.21 30.41 15.09
N LEU A 562 -4.50 31.39 14.23
CA LEU A 562 -5.08 31.18 12.89
C LEU A 562 -4.23 30.25 11.99
N THR A 563 -3.03 29.84 12.44
CA THR A 563 -2.12 28.92 11.75
C THR A 563 -1.96 27.54 12.43
N ALA A 564 -2.58 27.28 13.58
CA ALA A 564 -2.49 25.99 14.28
C ALA A 564 -3.55 25.00 13.76
N GLY A 565 -3.20 24.24 12.73
CA GLY A 565 -3.99 23.09 12.27
C GLY A 565 -3.72 21.82 13.11
N PRO A 566 -4.41 20.71 12.84
CA PRO A 566 -4.09 19.41 13.43
C PRO A 566 -2.64 19.01 13.17
N GLU A 567 -2.01 18.44 14.19
CA GLU A 567 -0.59 18.10 14.23
C GLU A 567 -0.40 16.59 14.40
N ILE A 568 0.61 16.05 13.72
CA ILE A 568 0.91 14.61 13.66
C ILE A 568 2.40 14.36 13.84
N ALA A 569 2.74 13.24 14.46
CA ALA A 569 4.11 12.74 14.60
C ALA A 569 4.28 11.42 13.85
N LEU A 570 5.36 11.33 13.07
CA LEU A 570 5.80 10.15 12.34
C LEU A 570 7.17 9.72 12.85
N LEU A 571 7.35 8.43 13.11
CA LEU A 571 8.66 7.85 13.38
C LEU A 571 9.25 7.20 12.12
N ALA A 572 10.54 7.41 11.92
CA ALA A 572 11.30 6.71 10.89
C ALA A 572 12.69 6.33 11.43
N LYS A 573 13.29 5.32 10.81
CA LYS A 573 14.72 5.06 10.98
C LYS A 573 15.51 5.72 9.87
N SER A 574 16.67 6.24 10.20
CA SER A 574 17.68 6.70 9.25
C SER A 574 18.74 5.61 9.15
N GLU A 575 18.89 5.03 7.98
CA GLU A 575 19.86 3.97 7.72
C GLU A 575 21.04 4.56 6.95
N THR A 576 22.23 4.39 7.51
CA THR A 576 23.52 4.68 6.88
C THR A 576 24.36 3.40 6.91
N GLU A 577 25.40 3.30 6.10
CA GLU A 577 26.24 2.07 6.02
C GLU A 577 26.78 1.58 7.37
N SER A 578 26.85 2.44 8.39
CA SER A 578 27.40 2.10 9.72
C SER A 578 26.46 2.35 10.91
N THR A 579 25.40 3.17 10.78
CA THR A 579 24.54 3.54 11.91
C THR A 579 23.05 3.58 11.54
N SER A 580 22.19 3.16 12.48
CA SER A 580 20.74 3.23 12.38
C SER A 580 20.19 4.11 13.49
N ASN A 581 19.74 5.32 13.14
CA ASN A 581 19.21 6.29 14.10
C ASN A 581 17.69 6.37 14.03
N ALA A 582 17.03 6.61 15.16
CA ALA A 582 15.60 6.86 15.24
C ALA A 582 15.29 8.36 15.14
N LEU A 583 14.51 8.73 14.12
CA LEU A 583 14.08 10.09 13.85
C LEU A 583 12.58 10.25 14.07
N LEU A 584 12.18 11.40 14.60
CA LEU A 584 10.79 11.82 14.72
C LEU A 584 10.54 13.06 13.87
N PHE A 585 9.48 13.01 13.08
CA PHE A 585 9.01 14.10 12.24
C PHE A 585 7.68 14.60 12.79
N HIS A 586 7.54 15.90 12.99
CA HIS A 586 6.32 16.51 13.51
C HIS A 586 5.86 17.57 12.52
N LEU A 587 4.67 17.38 11.96
CA LEU A 587 4.15 18.23 10.89
C LEU A 587 2.66 18.55 11.09
N ASN A 588 2.23 19.64 10.46
CA ASN A 588 0.84 20.00 10.30
C ASN A 588 0.19 19.09 9.25
N ALA A 589 -0.87 18.38 9.62
CA ALA A 589 -1.53 17.41 8.75
C ALA A 589 -2.25 18.06 7.54
N LEU A 590 -2.62 19.34 7.62
CA LEU A 590 -3.36 20.02 6.56
C LEU A 590 -2.45 20.57 5.46
N THR A 591 -1.28 21.06 5.85
CA THR A 591 -0.35 21.78 4.95
C THR A 591 0.93 21.01 4.67
N GLY A 592 1.26 20.01 5.48
CA GLY A 592 2.55 19.33 5.43
C GLY A 592 3.71 20.19 5.96
N GLN A 593 3.45 21.35 6.56
CA GLN A 593 4.49 22.21 7.12
C GLN A 593 5.10 21.59 8.38
N ASP A 594 6.38 21.85 8.60
CA ASP A 594 7.10 21.41 9.79
C ASP A 594 6.56 22.14 11.03
N ALA A 595 6.03 21.38 11.99
CA ALA A 595 5.50 21.93 13.23
C ALA A 595 6.62 22.30 14.23
N MET A 596 7.83 21.78 14.05
CA MET A 596 9.00 22.13 14.86
C MET A 596 9.71 23.40 14.35
N GLY A 597 9.41 23.83 13.13
CA GLY A 597 10.05 24.98 12.48
C GLY A 597 11.53 24.76 12.16
N LEU A 598 11.98 23.50 12.03
CA LEU A 598 13.35 23.16 11.65
C LEU A 598 13.58 23.33 10.15
N SER A 599 12.53 23.09 9.35
CA SER A 599 12.57 23.12 7.90
C SER A 599 11.44 23.97 7.30
N THR A 600 11.74 24.66 6.20
CA THR A 600 10.72 25.41 5.44
C THR A 600 9.91 24.49 4.53
N SER A 601 8.83 24.99 3.90
CA SER A 601 8.04 24.20 2.94
C SER A 601 8.85 23.73 1.73
N ASP A 602 9.91 24.47 1.40
CA ASP A 602 10.69 24.30 0.19
C ASP A 602 11.87 23.32 0.40
N GLU A 603 12.05 22.84 1.63
CA GLU A 603 13.11 21.90 2.00
C GLU A 603 12.55 20.52 2.33
N ALA A 604 13.42 19.50 2.34
CA ALA A 604 13.05 18.20 2.91
C ALA A 604 12.65 18.38 4.38
N LEU A 605 11.62 17.66 4.82
CA LEU A 605 11.13 17.75 6.19
C LEU A 605 12.21 17.20 7.13
N GLN A 606 12.72 18.03 8.03
CA GLN A 606 13.83 17.65 8.89
C GLN A 606 13.35 16.85 10.11
N GLY A 607 13.91 15.66 10.30
CA GLY A 607 13.65 14.80 11.47
C GLY A 607 14.48 15.20 12.69
N SER A 608 13.87 15.19 13.87
CA SER A 608 14.58 15.34 15.14
C SER A 608 15.12 13.98 15.61
N LEU A 609 16.40 13.92 15.99
CA LEU A 609 16.99 12.71 16.56
C LEU A 609 16.39 12.41 17.93
N VAL A 610 15.77 11.23 18.07
CA VAL A 610 15.22 10.76 19.34
C VAL A 610 16.19 9.80 20.02
N SER A 611 16.66 8.79 19.28
CA SER A 611 17.55 7.77 19.81
C SER A 611 18.58 7.36 18.76
N THR A 612 19.78 7.00 19.21
CA THR A 612 20.81 6.35 18.39
C THR A 612 20.62 4.84 18.33
N GLU A 613 19.72 4.31 19.15
CA GLU A 613 19.34 2.90 19.20
C GLU A 613 18.02 2.68 18.44
N PRO A 614 17.80 1.49 17.86
CA PRO A 614 16.52 1.14 17.26
C PRO A 614 15.35 1.25 18.24
N ILE A 615 14.20 1.71 17.75
CA ILE A 615 12.96 1.74 18.52
C ILE A 615 12.30 0.35 18.46
N GLU A 616 12.05 -0.24 19.62
CA GLU A 616 11.34 -1.51 19.76
C GLU A 616 9.83 -1.33 19.67
N ASP A 617 9.30 -0.29 20.31
CA ASP A 617 7.87 0.01 20.29
C ASP A 617 7.58 1.50 20.58
N ALA A 618 6.41 1.95 20.15
CA ALA A 618 5.94 3.33 20.31
C ALA A 618 4.43 3.38 20.52
N TYR A 619 3.97 4.15 21.51
CA TYR A 619 2.55 4.31 21.79
C TYR A 619 2.18 5.73 22.20
N LEU A 620 0.91 6.08 21.92
CA LEU A 620 0.32 7.34 22.34
C LEU A 620 -0.34 7.18 23.72
N LEU A 621 0.22 7.85 24.72
CA LEU A 621 -0.40 8.01 26.03
C LEU A 621 -1.35 9.22 25.99
N HIS A 622 -2.61 9.01 26.32
CA HIS A 622 -3.61 10.06 26.43
C HIS A 622 -4.16 10.11 27.86
N VAL A 623 -3.89 11.21 28.57
CA VAL A 623 -4.32 11.41 29.96
C VAL A 623 -4.77 12.86 30.13
N ASN A 624 -5.98 13.07 30.67
CA ASN A 624 -6.54 14.40 30.95
C ASN A 624 -6.54 15.36 29.74
N GLY A 625 -6.78 14.85 28.53
CA GLY A 625 -6.76 15.67 27.31
C GLY A 625 -5.35 15.87 26.71
N GLN A 626 -4.28 15.68 27.49
CA GLN A 626 -2.91 15.77 27.01
C GLN A 626 -2.47 14.45 26.32
N LYS A 627 -1.65 14.58 25.29
CA LYS A 627 -1.15 13.47 24.46
C LYS A 627 0.37 13.47 24.48
N VAL A 628 0.97 12.32 24.76
CA VAL A 628 2.42 12.12 24.81
C VAL A 628 2.75 10.86 24.04
N VAL A 629 3.67 10.95 23.10
CA VAL A 629 4.24 9.77 22.45
C VAL A 629 5.35 9.24 23.34
N VAL A 630 5.25 7.96 23.67
CA VAL A 630 6.24 7.25 24.49
C VAL A 630 6.93 6.23 23.60
N LEU A 631 8.26 6.32 23.55
CA LEU A 631 9.13 5.55 22.67
C LEU A 631 10.04 4.68 23.53
N LEU A 632 10.12 3.39 23.22
CA LEU A 632 11.08 2.49 23.84
C LEU A 632 12.15 2.10 22.84
N ASP A 633 13.41 2.29 23.22
CA ASP A 633 14.54 1.79 22.44
C ASP A 633 14.91 0.34 22.78
N SER A 634 15.86 -0.22 22.03
CA SER A 634 16.42 -1.56 22.20
C SER A 634 17.02 -1.82 23.59
N GLN A 635 17.40 -0.76 24.31
CA GLN A 635 17.93 -0.82 25.67
C GLN A 635 16.83 -0.67 26.73
N LEU A 636 15.56 -0.66 26.31
CA LEU A 636 14.38 -0.44 27.16
C LEU A 636 14.38 0.92 27.87
N LYS A 637 15.12 1.90 27.32
CA LYS A 637 15.06 3.29 27.78
C LYS A 637 13.90 3.99 27.10
N VAL A 638 13.23 4.83 27.88
CA VAL A 638 12.05 5.57 27.42
C VAL A 638 12.43 6.98 26.99
N HIS A 639 11.95 7.35 25.80
CA HIS A 639 12.01 8.70 25.27
C HIS A 639 10.59 9.24 25.12
N LEU A 640 10.36 10.48 25.57
CA LEU A 640 9.04 11.13 25.53
C LEU A 640 9.02 12.18 24.41
N TYR A 641 7.89 12.32 23.73
CA TYR A 641 7.67 13.40 22.78
C TYR A 641 6.27 14.02 22.91
N PRO A 642 6.16 15.36 23.03
CA PRO A 642 7.26 16.31 23.29
C PRO A 642 7.88 16.08 24.68
N ASP A 643 9.19 16.24 24.83
CA ASP A 643 9.88 16.12 26.13
C ASP A 643 9.86 17.46 26.87
N ASN A 644 8.90 17.65 27.77
CA ASN A 644 8.77 18.86 28.58
C ASN A 644 8.35 18.53 30.02
N VAL A 645 8.38 19.51 30.92
CA VAL A 645 8.10 19.30 32.35
C VAL A 645 6.69 18.75 32.59
N GLU A 646 5.71 19.14 31.77
CA GLU A 646 4.33 18.68 31.89
C GLU A 646 4.17 17.20 31.50
N THR A 647 4.75 16.82 30.36
CA THR A 647 4.72 15.44 29.85
C THR A 647 5.52 14.50 30.74
N GLN A 648 6.66 14.93 31.30
CA GLN A 648 7.39 14.17 32.31
C GLN A 648 6.56 13.96 33.58
N LYS A 649 5.85 14.99 34.05
CA LYS A 649 4.95 14.90 35.20
C LYS A 649 3.75 13.96 34.92
N LEU A 650 3.18 14.04 33.73
CA LEU A 650 2.10 13.15 33.29
C LEU A 650 2.58 11.69 33.23
N PHE A 651 3.73 11.45 32.60
CA PHE A 651 4.28 10.10 32.47
C PHE A 651 4.64 9.52 33.85
N SER A 652 5.35 10.27 34.70
CA SER A 652 5.68 9.84 36.06
C SER A 652 4.43 9.46 36.87
N ALA A 653 3.32 10.20 36.77
CA ALA A 653 2.07 9.83 37.43
C ALA A 653 1.45 8.53 36.86
N ALA A 654 1.66 8.24 35.58
CA ALA A 654 1.14 7.05 34.91
C ALA A 654 2.01 5.79 35.08
N THR A 655 3.31 5.94 35.39
CA THR A 655 4.31 4.85 35.45
C THR A 655 3.83 3.60 36.22
N ALA A 656 3.18 3.78 37.38
CA ALA A 656 2.72 2.68 38.23
C ALA A 656 1.54 1.87 37.65
N THR A 657 0.82 2.44 36.67
CA THR A 657 -0.38 1.82 36.06
C THR A 657 -0.17 1.41 34.61
N LEU A 658 0.94 1.85 34.01
CA LEU A 658 1.25 1.62 32.62
C LEU A 658 2.02 0.30 32.48
N SER A 659 1.50 -0.59 31.64
CA SER A 659 2.19 -1.80 31.23
C SER A 659 2.17 -1.92 29.71
N VAL A 660 3.26 -2.47 29.16
CA VAL A 660 3.40 -2.66 27.72
C VAL A 660 3.92 -4.07 27.46
N PRO A 661 3.21 -4.89 26.66
CA PRO A 661 3.70 -6.20 26.27
C PRO A 661 4.64 -6.05 25.07
N LEU A 662 5.90 -6.43 25.23
CA LEU A 662 6.91 -6.37 24.17
C LEU A 662 7.31 -7.77 23.73
N ARG A 663 7.70 -7.87 22.45
CA ARG A 663 8.27 -9.09 21.88
C ARG A 663 9.78 -9.09 22.14
N VAL A 664 10.23 -9.96 23.05
CA VAL A 664 11.65 -10.08 23.40
C VAL A 664 12.24 -11.34 22.78
N THR A 665 13.34 -11.18 22.06
CA THR A 665 14.08 -12.31 21.48
C THR A 665 15.09 -12.84 22.50
N SER A 666 15.01 -14.13 22.83
CA SER A 666 15.98 -14.80 23.70
C SER A 666 17.33 -15.01 22.99
N SER A 667 18.39 -15.26 23.75
CA SER A 667 19.72 -15.60 23.21
C SER A 667 19.73 -16.86 22.32
N GLN A 668 18.71 -17.72 22.44
CA GLN A 668 18.52 -18.90 21.59
C GLN A 668 17.63 -18.64 20.37
N GLY A 669 17.27 -17.38 20.09
CA GLY A 669 16.45 -16.98 18.93
C GLY A 669 14.95 -17.19 19.08
N GLN A 670 14.47 -17.81 20.18
CA GLN A 670 13.05 -17.92 20.48
C GLN A 670 12.50 -16.55 20.90
N ARG A 671 11.36 -16.12 20.36
CA ARG A 671 10.75 -14.85 20.75
C ARG A 671 9.61 -15.12 21.74
N ARG A 672 9.54 -14.31 22.78
CA ARG A 672 8.59 -14.44 23.89
C ARG A 672 7.88 -13.11 24.10
N LEU A 673 6.67 -13.16 24.65
CA LEU A 673 5.93 -11.97 25.03
C LEU A 673 6.27 -11.66 26.48
N VAL A 674 6.79 -10.47 26.74
CA VAL A 674 7.20 -10.04 28.07
C VAL A 674 6.50 -8.73 28.38
N GLY A 675 5.75 -8.69 29.48
CA GLY A 675 5.14 -7.47 29.96
C GLY A 675 6.15 -6.61 30.72
N HIS A 676 6.23 -5.34 30.37
CA HIS A 676 7.11 -4.37 30.99
C HIS A 676 6.33 -3.32 31.76
N GLN A 677 6.88 -2.89 32.90
CA GLN A 677 6.47 -1.71 33.65
C GLN A 677 7.61 -0.69 33.69
N PHE A 678 7.33 0.52 34.15
CA PHE A 678 8.26 1.65 34.07
C PHE A 678 8.77 2.03 35.45
N SER A 679 10.07 2.30 35.52
CA SER A 679 10.74 2.81 36.71
C SER A 679 11.44 4.12 36.39
N GLN A 680 11.61 4.95 37.41
CA GLN A 680 12.32 6.22 37.31
C GLN A 680 13.71 6.08 37.92
N ARG A 681 14.74 6.57 37.22
CA ARG A 681 16.11 6.68 37.70
C ARG A 681 16.58 8.13 37.57
N SER A 682 17.02 8.71 38.67
CA SER A 682 17.63 10.05 38.66
C SER A 682 19.11 9.92 38.29
N SER A 683 19.52 10.53 37.17
CA SER A 683 20.94 10.66 36.81
C SER A 683 21.42 12.05 37.17
N VAL A 684 22.48 12.15 37.97
CA VAL A 684 23.10 13.42 38.35
C VAL A 684 24.30 13.65 37.44
N THR A 685 24.10 14.42 36.38
CA THR A 685 25.18 15.01 35.57
C THR A 685 25.43 16.45 36.03
N GLU A 686 26.70 16.89 36.04
CA GLU A 686 27.18 18.14 36.67
C GLU A 686 26.48 19.44 36.25
N THR A 687 25.63 19.42 35.23
CA THR A 687 24.96 20.62 34.67
C THR A 687 23.43 20.56 34.60
N ALA A 688 22.78 19.42 34.87
CA ALA A 688 21.31 19.32 35.02
C ALA A 688 20.89 17.95 35.61
N SER A 689 19.91 17.95 36.52
CA SER A 689 19.22 16.73 36.98
C SER A 689 18.23 16.25 35.92
N LYS A 690 18.65 15.34 35.04
CA LYS A 690 17.77 14.71 34.04
C LYS A 690 17.13 13.45 34.64
N VAL A 691 15.82 13.36 34.56
CA VAL A 691 15.07 12.17 34.96
C VAL A 691 15.09 11.20 33.78
N GLU A 692 15.59 9.98 34.01
CA GLU A 692 15.55 8.91 33.02
C GLU A 692 14.53 7.85 33.42
N TYR A 693 13.80 7.34 32.43
CA TYR A 693 12.83 6.28 32.64
C TYR A 693 13.30 5.02 31.91
N THR A 694 13.19 3.88 32.58
CA THR A 694 13.58 2.58 32.03
C THR A 694 12.48 1.57 32.27
N ALA A 695 12.19 0.76 31.26
CA ALA A 695 11.23 -0.32 31.35
C ALA A 695 11.90 -1.59 31.91
N PHE A 696 11.22 -2.29 32.79
CA PHE A 696 11.69 -3.54 33.40
C PHE A 696 10.62 -4.63 33.26
N PRO A 697 11.03 -5.90 33.07
CA PRO A 697 10.11 -7.00 32.87
C PRO A 697 9.35 -7.35 34.16
N THR A 698 8.07 -7.68 34.04
CA THR A 698 7.17 -8.01 35.16
C THR A 698 6.50 -9.36 35.05
N TRP A 699 6.18 -9.79 33.83
CA TRP A 699 5.66 -11.12 33.53
C TRP A 699 6.17 -11.58 32.17
N THR A 700 6.18 -12.90 31.98
CA THR A 700 6.56 -13.53 30.71
C THR A 700 5.47 -14.52 30.32
N PHE A 701 5.01 -14.44 29.08
CA PHE A 701 4.08 -15.41 28.52
C PHE A 701 4.84 -16.67 28.10
N SER A 702 4.40 -17.80 28.60
CA SER A 702 4.93 -19.11 28.22
C SER A 702 4.21 -19.59 26.96
N LEU A 703 4.96 -19.73 25.86
CA LEU A 703 4.46 -20.32 24.64
C LEU A 703 4.63 -21.85 24.68
N PRO A 704 3.78 -22.62 23.98
CA PRO A 704 4.03 -24.04 23.77
C PRO A 704 5.40 -24.28 23.13
N GLU A 705 6.02 -25.42 23.41
CA GLU A 705 7.34 -25.74 22.86
C GLU A 705 7.32 -25.69 21.32
N GLY A 706 8.34 -25.06 20.74
CA GLY A 706 8.45 -24.92 19.30
C GLY A 706 7.44 -23.96 18.67
N HIS A 707 6.86 -23.02 19.41
CA HIS A 707 6.08 -21.90 18.84
C HIS A 707 6.86 -20.58 18.96
N ASP A 708 6.61 -19.67 18.01
CA ASP A 708 7.11 -18.30 17.99
C ASP A 708 5.93 -17.31 17.85
N ILE A 709 6.11 -16.08 18.31
CA ILE A 709 5.11 -15.01 18.15
C ILE A 709 5.14 -14.55 16.71
N GLN A 710 3.98 -14.52 16.05
CA GLN A 710 3.83 -13.98 14.71
C GLN A 710 3.47 -12.49 14.74
N ALA A 711 2.45 -12.12 15.52
CA ALA A 711 1.95 -10.75 15.58
C ALA A 711 1.28 -10.44 16.93
N ILE A 712 1.31 -9.17 17.32
CA ILE A 712 0.54 -8.61 18.44
C ILE A 712 -0.43 -7.61 17.83
N ILE A 713 -1.74 -7.86 17.97
CA ILE A 713 -2.79 -7.03 17.40
C ILE A 713 -3.41 -6.20 18.54
N THR A 714 -3.29 -4.89 18.42
CA THR A 714 -3.90 -3.95 19.35
C THR A 714 -5.39 -3.76 19.04
N PRO A 715 -6.27 -3.73 20.06
CA PRO A 715 -7.70 -3.54 19.83
C PRO A 715 -8.02 -2.16 19.24
N ILE A 716 -9.09 -2.11 18.43
CA ILE A 716 -9.67 -0.84 17.97
C ILE A 716 -10.41 -0.20 19.16
N ARG A 717 -9.92 0.96 19.62
CA ARG A 717 -10.43 1.69 20.78
C ARG A 717 -11.50 2.71 20.37
N ASP A 718 -12.70 2.23 20.09
CA ASP A 718 -13.87 3.07 19.82
C ASP A 718 -14.70 3.34 21.09
N PRO A 719 -15.49 4.41 21.11
CA PRO A 719 -16.50 4.63 22.14
C PRO A 719 -17.51 3.47 22.18
N VAL A 720 -17.93 3.09 23.40
CA VAL A 720 -18.89 2.00 23.63
C VAL A 720 -20.21 2.59 24.07
N ALA A 721 -21.21 2.60 23.18
CA ALA A 721 -22.53 3.18 23.49
C ALA A 721 -23.34 2.36 24.51
N SER A 722 -23.25 1.03 24.47
CA SER A 722 -23.95 0.14 25.39
C SER A 722 -22.99 -0.82 26.11
N LEU A 723 -23.06 -0.81 27.43
CA LEU A 723 -22.28 -1.68 28.33
C LEU A 723 -22.81 -3.11 28.41
N GLY A 724 -24.01 -3.39 27.89
CA GLY A 724 -24.62 -4.70 27.95
C GLY A 724 -25.58 -4.97 26.79
N LYS A 725 -25.88 -6.25 26.57
CA LYS A 725 -26.88 -6.73 25.62
C LYS A 725 -28.11 -7.18 26.41
N VAL A 726 -29.23 -6.51 26.20
CA VAL A 726 -30.52 -6.91 26.78
C VAL A 726 -31.07 -8.08 25.97
N LEU A 727 -31.46 -9.14 26.69
CA LEU A 727 -32.06 -10.37 26.16
C LEU A 727 -33.58 -10.21 26.02
N GLY A 728 -34.23 -11.08 25.23
CA GLY A 728 -35.69 -11.01 25.02
C GLY A 728 -36.51 -11.17 26.31
N ASN A 729 -35.97 -11.84 27.33
CA ASN A 729 -36.57 -11.95 28.66
C ASN A 729 -36.26 -10.75 29.59
N ARG A 730 -35.68 -9.66 29.07
CA ARG A 730 -35.26 -8.43 29.78
C ARG A 730 -34.11 -8.57 30.78
N THR A 731 -33.47 -9.73 30.83
CA THR A 731 -32.19 -9.88 31.53
C THR A 731 -31.05 -9.34 30.66
N THR A 732 -29.89 -9.05 31.25
CA THR A 732 -28.78 -8.37 30.59
C THR A 732 -27.50 -9.19 30.66
N LEU A 733 -26.86 -9.38 29.50
CA LEU A 733 -25.48 -9.82 29.43
C LEU A 733 -24.57 -8.58 29.43
N TYR A 734 -23.80 -8.35 30.50
CA TYR A 734 -22.85 -7.24 30.55
C TYR A 734 -21.61 -7.58 29.70
N LYS A 735 -21.19 -6.67 28.82
CA LYS A 735 -20.05 -6.88 27.93
C LYS A 735 -18.75 -6.88 28.75
N TYR A 736 -17.85 -7.80 28.44
CA TYR A 736 -16.49 -7.76 28.99
C TYR A 736 -15.65 -6.73 28.22
N LEU A 737 -15.32 -5.62 28.87
CA LEU A 737 -14.70 -4.43 28.26
C LEU A 737 -13.34 -4.14 28.90
N ASN A 738 -12.36 -5.03 28.71
CA ASN A 738 -11.01 -4.83 29.22
C ASN A 738 -10.18 -3.95 28.25
N PRO A 739 -9.79 -2.70 28.61
CA PRO A 739 -9.01 -1.82 27.74
C PRO A 739 -7.54 -2.26 27.59
N ARG A 740 -7.11 -3.28 28.35
CA ARG A 740 -5.76 -3.84 28.38
C ARG A 740 -5.66 -5.19 27.66
N ALA A 741 -6.73 -5.67 27.04
CA ALA A 741 -6.66 -6.89 26.26
C ALA A 741 -5.84 -6.67 24.96
N VAL A 742 -5.03 -7.64 24.58
CA VAL A 742 -4.30 -7.67 23.30
C VAL A 742 -4.42 -9.07 22.68
N VAL A 743 -4.50 -9.14 21.35
CA VAL A 743 -4.53 -10.43 20.64
C VAL A 743 -3.11 -10.80 20.23
N VAL A 744 -2.70 -12.02 20.54
CA VAL A 744 -1.37 -12.57 20.27
C VAL A 744 -1.54 -13.76 19.33
N LEU A 745 -0.91 -13.68 18.15
CA LEU A 745 -0.87 -14.77 17.18
C LEU A 745 0.49 -15.47 17.25
N THR A 746 0.46 -16.79 17.17
CA THR A 746 1.65 -17.64 17.31
C THR A 746 1.69 -18.69 16.21
N SER A 747 2.89 -19.04 15.79
CA SER A 747 3.15 -19.99 14.70
C SER A 747 4.20 -21.02 15.12
N PRO A 748 4.19 -22.23 14.53
CA PRO A 748 5.22 -23.22 14.79
C PRO A 748 6.59 -22.71 14.31
N HIS A 749 7.64 -23.07 15.05
CA HIS A 749 9.00 -22.61 14.84
C HIS A 749 9.69 -23.40 13.72
N SER A 750 10.47 -22.71 12.89
CA SER A 750 11.05 -23.25 11.65
C SER A 750 12.10 -24.35 11.84
N SER A 751 12.59 -24.64 13.04
CA SER A 751 13.51 -25.78 13.27
C SER A 751 12.79 -27.10 13.56
N ASN A 752 11.48 -27.07 13.85
CA ASN A 752 10.64 -28.24 14.12
C ASN A 752 9.80 -28.68 12.90
N LEU A 753 10.34 -28.51 11.68
CA LEU A 753 9.72 -28.86 10.38
C LEU A 753 9.36 -30.35 10.20
N LEU A 754 9.51 -31.18 11.23
CA LEU A 754 9.39 -32.65 11.16
C LEU A 754 8.19 -33.22 11.94
N THR A 755 7.33 -32.40 12.55
CA THR A 755 6.16 -32.91 13.30
C THR A 755 4.87 -32.78 12.49
N SER A 756 4.13 -33.89 12.37
CA SER A 756 2.84 -33.99 11.67
C SER A 756 1.68 -33.24 12.33
N ASN A 757 1.92 -32.53 13.45
CA ASN A 757 0.90 -31.89 14.29
C ASN A 757 1.22 -30.41 14.56
N ALA A 758 1.73 -29.71 13.55
CA ALA A 758 2.00 -28.27 13.65
C ALA A 758 0.66 -27.49 13.71
N HIS A 759 0.53 -26.60 14.68
CA HIS A 759 -0.67 -25.77 14.88
C HIS A 759 -0.28 -24.31 15.10
N CYS A 760 -1.22 -23.41 14.85
CA CYS A 760 -1.12 -21.99 15.16
C CYS A 760 -1.92 -21.72 16.44
N GLY A 761 -1.49 -20.76 17.25
CA GLY A 761 -2.21 -20.35 18.45
C GLY A 761 -2.71 -18.91 18.36
N LEU A 762 -3.94 -18.68 18.78
CA LEU A 762 -4.53 -17.35 18.97
C LEU A 762 -4.85 -17.18 20.45
N TYR A 763 -4.32 -16.13 21.07
CA TYR A 763 -4.52 -15.84 22.49
C TYR A 763 -5.00 -14.39 22.68
N LEU A 764 -6.09 -14.20 23.42
CA LEU A 764 -6.47 -12.90 23.96
C LEU A 764 -5.87 -12.79 25.36
N VAL A 765 -4.90 -11.89 25.53
CA VAL A 765 -4.08 -11.78 26.74
C VAL A 765 -4.31 -10.42 27.40
N ASP A 766 -4.42 -10.38 28.72
CA ASP A 766 -4.35 -9.14 29.48
C ASP A 766 -2.90 -8.60 29.51
N SER A 767 -2.67 -7.41 28.96
CA SER A 767 -1.33 -6.83 28.81
C SER A 767 -0.67 -6.39 30.14
N VAL A 768 -1.40 -6.39 31.25
CA VAL A 768 -0.91 -6.01 32.59
C VAL A 768 -0.48 -7.24 33.37
N LYS A 769 -1.30 -8.30 33.38
CA LYS A 769 -1.04 -9.51 34.17
C LYS A 769 -0.43 -10.66 33.36
N GLY A 770 -0.59 -10.65 32.03
CA GLY A 770 -0.23 -11.76 31.15
C GLY A 770 -1.19 -12.95 31.22
N SER A 771 -2.38 -12.77 31.82
CA SER A 771 -3.39 -13.83 31.90
C SER A 771 -4.12 -13.99 30.57
N VAL A 772 -4.34 -15.24 30.18
CA VAL A 772 -5.12 -15.60 28.99
C VAL A 772 -6.62 -15.50 29.32
N ILE A 773 -7.33 -14.69 28.55
CA ILE A 773 -8.79 -14.49 28.64
C ILE A 773 -9.52 -15.46 27.71
N TYR A 774 -8.97 -15.66 26.50
CA TYR A 774 -9.50 -16.57 25.49
C TYR A 774 -8.33 -17.17 24.71
N GLU A 775 -8.43 -18.44 24.33
CA GLU A 775 -7.44 -19.13 23.52
C GLU A 775 -8.10 -20.01 22.46
N ALA A 776 -7.45 -20.13 21.30
CA ALA A 776 -7.85 -21.04 20.23
C ALA A 776 -6.62 -21.66 19.58
N THR A 777 -6.70 -22.98 19.35
CA THR A 777 -5.72 -23.75 18.58
C THR A 777 -6.23 -23.94 17.17
N LEU A 778 -5.42 -23.56 16.18
CA LEU A 778 -5.80 -23.50 14.77
C LEU A 778 -4.86 -24.40 13.93
N PRO A 779 -5.33 -24.99 12.82
CA PRO A 779 -4.49 -25.77 11.93
C PRO A 779 -3.43 -24.89 11.23
N ALA A 780 -2.28 -25.50 10.89
CA ALA A 780 -1.20 -24.83 10.17
C ALA A 780 -1.02 -25.42 8.76
N GLU A 781 -1.40 -24.66 7.73
CA GLU A 781 -1.26 -25.09 6.33
C GLU A 781 0.22 -25.12 5.93
N GLY A 782 0.80 -26.32 5.76
CA GLY A 782 2.20 -26.46 5.35
C GLY A 782 3.18 -25.71 6.27
N HIS A 783 2.85 -25.62 7.57
CA HIS A 783 3.58 -24.87 8.59
C HIS A 783 3.48 -23.32 8.49
N ASN A 784 2.61 -22.78 7.63
CA ASN A 784 2.32 -21.36 7.55
C ASN A 784 1.02 -21.00 8.28
N CYS A 785 1.10 -20.04 9.19
CA CYS A 785 -0.05 -19.52 9.94
C CYS A 785 -0.61 -18.27 9.26
N ASN A 786 -1.53 -18.45 8.31
CA ASN A 786 -2.22 -17.32 7.69
C ASN A 786 -3.51 -16.96 8.45
N VAL A 787 -3.36 -16.49 9.69
CA VAL A 787 -4.48 -16.07 10.54
C VAL A 787 -4.66 -14.56 10.45
N LYS A 788 -5.89 -14.09 10.27
CA LYS A 788 -6.27 -12.67 10.35
C LYS A 788 -7.24 -12.48 11.51
N ALA A 789 -7.00 -11.50 12.37
CA ALA A 789 -7.86 -11.25 13.53
C ALA A 789 -8.09 -9.76 13.75
N THR A 790 -9.25 -9.42 14.30
CA THR A 790 -9.59 -8.06 14.74
C THR A 790 -10.40 -8.13 16.02
N PHE A 791 -10.21 -7.15 16.90
CA PHE A 791 -10.87 -7.09 18.20
C PHE A 791 -11.28 -5.65 18.52
N THR A 792 -12.54 -5.47 18.91
CA THR A 792 -13.06 -4.20 19.43
C THR A 792 -14.10 -4.48 20.50
N GLU A 793 -14.20 -3.60 21.50
CA GLU A 793 -15.11 -3.76 22.63
C GLU A 793 -14.95 -5.13 23.32
N ASN A 794 -15.89 -6.03 23.05
CA ASN A 794 -16.01 -7.38 23.57
C ASN A 794 -16.07 -8.44 22.46
N TRP A 795 -15.78 -8.05 21.21
CA TRP A 795 -16.04 -8.83 20.01
C TRP A 795 -14.75 -9.10 19.25
N LEU A 796 -14.37 -10.38 19.20
CA LEU A 796 -13.23 -10.89 18.47
C LEU A 796 -13.72 -11.61 17.22
N VAL A 797 -13.10 -11.31 16.08
CA VAL A 797 -13.35 -12.03 14.82
C VAL A 797 -12.00 -12.45 14.27
N TYR A 798 -11.89 -13.71 13.88
CA TYR A 798 -10.70 -14.23 13.24
C TYR A 798 -11.01 -15.17 12.07
N HIS A 799 -10.08 -15.24 11.13
CA HIS A 799 -10.17 -16.05 9.91
C HIS A 799 -8.92 -16.91 9.78
N TYR A 800 -9.10 -18.15 9.37
CA TYR A 800 -8.03 -19.12 9.11
C TYR A 800 -8.46 -20.12 8.03
N TYR A 801 -7.51 -20.90 7.52
CA TYR A 801 -7.77 -22.00 6.60
C TYR A 801 -7.72 -23.34 7.33
N ASP A 802 -8.73 -24.17 7.14
CA ASP A 802 -8.80 -25.53 7.68
C ASP A 802 -8.48 -26.55 6.58
N ASP A 803 -7.36 -27.25 6.72
CA ASP A 803 -6.84 -28.23 5.75
C ASP A 803 -7.27 -29.67 6.07
N GLU A 804 -7.81 -29.90 7.28
CA GLU A 804 -8.20 -31.20 7.76
C GLU A 804 -9.56 -31.65 7.18
N TYR A 805 -9.62 -32.92 6.80
CA TYR A 805 -10.86 -33.60 6.44
C TYR A 805 -10.92 -34.92 7.20
N GLN A 806 -11.61 -34.94 8.35
CA GLN A 806 -11.69 -36.14 9.18
C GLN A 806 -13.02 -36.91 9.04
N GLY A 807 -13.96 -36.49 8.17
CA GLY A 807 -15.17 -37.28 7.87
C GLY A 807 -16.40 -36.51 7.39
N ALA A 808 -17.56 -37.17 7.46
CA ALA A 808 -18.84 -36.60 7.04
C ALA A 808 -19.26 -35.42 7.92
N GLY A 809 -19.39 -34.23 7.34
CA GLY A 809 -19.77 -33.00 8.03
C GLY A 809 -18.61 -32.03 8.30
N GLN A 810 -17.37 -32.42 8.04
CA GLN A 810 -16.22 -31.50 8.00
C GLN A 810 -15.85 -31.18 6.55
N THR A 811 -15.50 -29.94 6.28
CA THR A 811 -15.11 -29.48 4.94
C THR A 811 -13.83 -28.68 5.05
N LYS A 812 -12.86 -29.03 4.22
CA LYS A 812 -11.70 -28.18 3.95
C LYS A 812 -12.17 -26.82 3.46
N GLY A 813 -11.47 -25.77 3.84
CA GLY A 813 -11.76 -24.42 3.39
C GLY A 813 -11.58 -23.37 4.47
N TYR A 814 -11.79 -22.12 4.08
CA TYR A 814 -11.65 -21.01 5.00
C TYR A 814 -12.76 -21.00 6.04
N LYS A 815 -12.39 -20.66 7.27
CA LYS A 815 -13.30 -20.48 8.39
C LYS A 815 -13.21 -19.05 8.89
N MET A 816 -14.35 -18.47 9.21
CA MET A 816 -14.46 -17.23 9.96
C MET A 816 -15.10 -17.56 11.31
N VAL A 817 -14.43 -17.21 12.41
CA VAL A 817 -14.92 -17.44 13.76
C VAL A 817 -15.18 -16.11 14.42
N THR A 818 -16.29 -16.06 15.15
CA THR A 818 -16.68 -14.90 15.93
C THR A 818 -16.83 -15.29 17.40
N VAL A 819 -16.33 -14.43 18.28
CA VAL A 819 -16.34 -14.63 19.73
C VAL A 819 -16.82 -13.35 20.40
N GLU A 820 -17.87 -13.44 21.22
CA GLU A 820 -18.33 -12.36 22.08
C GLU A 820 -18.07 -12.70 23.55
N LEU A 821 -17.46 -11.77 24.27
CA LEU A 821 -17.07 -11.91 25.67
C LEU A 821 -18.04 -11.13 26.58
N TYR A 822 -18.50 -11.76 27.64
CA TYR A 822 -19.41 -11.17 28.62
C TYR A 822 -18.88 -11.35 30.05
N GLU A 823 -19.25 -10.43 30.94
CA GLU A 823 -18.88 -10.45 32.35
C GLU A 823 -19.60 -11.58 33.10
N GLY A 824 -18.93 -12.13 34.10
CA GLY A 824 -19.51 -13.12 35.00
C GLY A 824 -19.71 -14.48 34.33
N LYS A 825 -20.42 -15.36 35.03
CA LYS A 825 -20.82 -16.70 34.56
C LYS A 825 -22.32 -16.80 34.32
N GLN A 826 -23.10 -15.84 34.82
CA GLN A 826 -24.55 -15.83 34.73
C GLN A 826 -25.05 -14.54 34.06
N VAL A 827 -26.32 -14.57 33.65
CA VAL A 827 -27.00 -13.37 33.16
C VAL A 827 -27.29 -12.42 34.34
N ASP A 828 -27.34 -11.11 34.08
CA ASP A 828 -27.48 -10.04 35.09
C ASP A 828 -26.33 -9.96 36.12
N GLU A 829 -25.17 -10.54 35.80
CA GLU A 829 -23.97 -10.48 36.62
C GLU A 829 -23.01 -9.39 36.13
N LYS A 830 -22.82 -8.33 36.92
CA LYS A 830 -21.94 -7.20 36.56
C LYS A 830 -20.67 -7.21 37.41
N THR A 831 -19.53 -7.44 36.79
CA THR A 831 -18.18 -7.40 37.41
C THR A 831 -17.48 -6.06 37.22
N ARG A 832 -17.98 -5.18 36.33
CA ARG A 832 -17.41 -3.87 35.99
C ARG A 832 -16.01 -3.96 35.39
N SER A 833 -15.83 -4.87 34.43
CA SER A 833 -14.56 -5.17 33.76
C SER A 833 -13.82 -3.95 33.21
N SER A 834 -14.51 -2.88 32.81
CA SER A 834 -13.91 -1.64 32.32
C SER A 834 -13.19 -0.80 33.39
N GLU A 835 -13.61 -0.91 34.65
CA GLU A 835 -13.06 -0.17 35.80
C GLU A 835 -12.19 -1.08 36.69
N LEU A 836 -12.24 -2.39 36.45
CA LEU A 836 -11.61 -3.40 37.28
C LEU A 836 -10.10 -3.42 37.04
N SER A 837 -9.34 -3.55 38.13
CA SER A 837 -7.90 -3.82 38.05
C SER A 837 -7.66 -5.21 37.45
N SER A 838 -6.71 -5.33 36.52
CA SER A 838 -6.26 -6.60 35.94
C SER A 838 -5.75 -7.61 36.98
N TYR A 839 -5.38 -7.15 38.18
CA TYR A 839 -4.95 -8.02 39.28
C TYR A 839 -6.11 -8.56 40.13
N SER A 840 -7.34 -8.11 39.90
CA SER A 840 -8.52 -8.64 40.58
C SER A 840 -8.82 -10.08 40.15
N GLU A 841 -9.21 -10.94 41.09
CA GLU A 841 -9.70 -12.30 40.80
C GLU A 841 -10.89 -12.28 39.82
N LYS A 842 -11.76 -11.27 39.92
CA LYS A 842 -12.94 -11.11 39.05
C LYS A 842 -12.61 -10.77 37.61
N ALA A 843 -11.37 -10.39 37.29
CA ALA A 843 -10.98 -10.01 35.93
C ALA A 843 -11.02 -11.20 34.96
N ASN A 844 -10.94 -12.42 35.49
CA ASN A 844 -10.99 -13.67 34.72
C ASN A 844 -12.39 -14.32 34.73
N GLU A 845 -13.39 -13.70 35.37
CA GLU A 845 -14.78 -14.15 35.33
C GLU A 845 -15.41 -13.69 34.01
N VAL A 846 -15.13 -14.42 32.93
CA VAL A 846 -15.57 -14.14 31.56
C VAL A 846 -16.34 -15.32 31.00
N THR A 847 -17.47 -15.05 30.35
CA THR A 847 -18.21 -16.01 29.54
C THR A 847 -17.99 -15.69 28.07
N ALA A 848 -17.48 -16.65 27.31
CA ALA A 848 -17.30 -16.54 25.87
C ALA A 848 -18.42 -17.27 25.13
N TYR A 849 -19.06 -16.59 24.17
CA TYR A 849 -19.90 -17.23 23.16
C TYR A 849 -19.12 -17.21 21.85
N GLU A 850 -18.87 -18.38 21.28
CA GLU A 850 -18.15 -18.52 20.02
C GLU A 850 -18.97 -19.29 18.99
N GLN A 851 -18.76 -18.95 17.72
CA GLN A 851 -19.35 -19.68 16.60
C GLN A 851 -18.46 -19.59 15.37
N SER A 852 -18.30 -20.69 14.65
CA SER A 852 -17.56 -20.75 13.39
C SER A 852 -18.50 -20.70 12.18
N PHE A 853 -17.98 -20.19 11.07
CA PHE A 853 -18.63 -20.12 9.78
C PHE A 853 -17.67 -20.56 8.67
N VAL A 854 -18.18 -21.19 7.63
CA VAL A 854 -17.45 -21.46 6.40
C VAL A 854 -17.46 -20.21 5.53
N TYR A 855 -16.27 -19.80 5.10
CA TYR A 855 -16.06 -18.64 4.25
C TYR A 855 -15.46 -19.10 2.91
N PRO A 856 -15.89 -18.54 1.76
CA PRO A 856 -15.49 -19.08 0.46
C PRO A 856 -14.10 -18.63 -0.01
N HIS A 857 -13.55 -17.52 0.50
CA HIS A 857 -12.33 -16.89 -0.02
C HIS A 857 -11.22 -16.77 1.02
N ALA A 858 -9.96 -16.70 0.59
CA ALA A 858 -8.89 -16.25 1.47
C ALA A 858 -9.04 -14.74 1.74
N ILE A 859 -8.68 -14.29 2.94
CA ILE A 859 -8.72 -12.87 3.33
C ILE A 859 -7.30 -12.35 3.48
N SER A 860 -7.01 -11.20 2.87
CA SER A 860 -5.72 -10.52 3.01
C SER A 860 -5.72 -9.54 4.20
N ALA A 861 -6.84 -8.85 4.44
CA ALA A 861 -7.02 -7.91 5.53
C ALA A 861 -8.45 -7.92 6.11
N ILE A 862 -8.57 -7.70 7.41
CA ILE A 862 -9.84 -7.65 8.14
C ILE A 862 -9.85 -6.45 9.09
N THR A 863 -10.98 -5.75 9.17
CA THR A 863 -11.17 -4.66 10.12
C THR A 863 -12.65 -4.50 10.49
N LEU A 864 -12.95 -3.57 11.38
CA LEU A 864 -14.29 -3.25 11.85
C LEU A 864 -14.61 -1.79 11.58
N THR A 865 -15.85 -1.48 11.24
CA THR A 865 -16.29 -0.07 11.05
C THR A 865 -16.25 0.71 12.36
N SER A 866 -15.69 1.91 12.33
CA SER A 866 -15.65 2.86 13.46
C SER A 866 -16.57 4.06 13.22
N THR A 867 -17.25 4.52 14.27
CA THR A 867 -18.18 5.66 14.27
C THR A 867 -18.00 6.50 15.53
N LYS A 868 -18.53 7.72 15.50
CA LYS A 868 -18.21 8.77 16.48
C LYS A 868 -18.63 8.42 17.90
N PHE A 869 -19.75 7.74 18.08
CA PHE A 869 -20.31 7.39 19.38
C PHE A 869 -20.45 5.86 19.59
N GLY A 870 -20.21 5.05 18.56
CA GLY A 870 -20.32 3.59 18.64
C GLY A 870 -21.76 3.08 18.85
N ILE A 871 -22.75 3.84 18.39
CA ILE A 871 -24.18 3.54 18.48
C ILE A 871 -24.62 2.65 17.32
N THR A 872 -24.20 2.95 16.10
CA THR A 872 -24.52 2.11 14.92
C THR A 872 -23.92 0.72 15.09
N SER A 873 -24.54 -0.31 14.50
CA SER A 873 -23.94 -1.65 14.50
C SER A 873 -22.59 -1.62 13.79
N LYS A 874 -21.59 -2.34 14.33
CA LYS A 874 -20.31 -2.52 13.65
C LYS A 874 -20.44 -3.59 12.57
N ASP A 875 -19.89 -3.32 11.39
CA ASP A 875 -19.73 -4.31 10.33
C ASP A 875 -18.27 -4.80 10.29
N VAL A 876 -18.08 -6.06 9.89
CA VAL A 876 -16.76 -6.61 9.56
C VAL A 876 -16.47 -6.32 8.10
N VAL A 877 -15.40 -5.58 7.84
CA VAL A 877 -14.92 -5.32 6.48
C VAL A 877 -13.75 -6.24 6.19
N VAL A 878 -13.84 -6.97 5.08
CA VAL A 878 -12.81 -7.93 4.65
C VAL A 878 -12.36 -7.62 3.24
N ALA A 879 -11.05 -7.71 3.00
CA ALA A 879 -10.48 -7.75 1.67
C ALA A 879 -10.16 -9.20 1.30
N ASN A 880 -10.79 -9.69 0.25
CA ASN A 880 -10.57 -11.02 -0.27
C ASN A 880 -9.31 -11.05 -1.16
N ALA A 881 -8.67 -12.22 -1.25
CA ALA A 881 -7.53 -12.43 -2.13
C ALA A 881 -7.87 -12.25 -3.62
N ASN A 882 -9.15 -12.33 -4.00
CA ASN A 882 -9.65 -12.05 -5.36
C ASN A 882 -9.82 -10.54 -5.65
N GLY A 883 -9.29 -9.66 -4.80
CA GLY A 883 -9.31 -8.20 -4.98
C GLY A 883 -10.64 -7.52 -4.67
N LYS A 884 -11.61 -8.24 -4.10
CA LYS A 884 -12.90 -7.69 -3.69
C LYS A 884 -12.94 -7.38 -2.20
N ILE A 885 -13.45 -6.20 -1.87
CA ILE A 885 -13.71 -5.77 -0.49
C ILE A 885 -15.21 -5.92 -0.19
N GLN A 886 -15.54 -6.63 0.89
CA GLN A 886 -16.90 -6.96 1.33
C GLN A 886 -17.19 -6.50 2.76
N SER A 887 -18.46 -6.17 3.04
CA SER A 887 -18.94 -5.80 4.38
C SER A 887 -19.96 -6.81 4.92
N PHE A 888 -19.73 -7.33 6.12
CA PHE A 888 -20.59 -8.29 6.80
C PHE A 888 -21.17 -7.70 8.09
N SER A 889 -22.48 -7.71 8.20
CA SER A 889 -23.16 -7.20 9.40
C SER A 889 -22.88 -8.06 10.63
N ARG A 890 -22.68 -7.42 11.80
CA ARG A 890 -22.58 -8.13 13.09
C ARG A 890 -23.77 -9.04 13.38
N ARG A 891 -24.97 -8.74 12.84
CA ARG A 891 -26.15 -9.60 13.00
C ARG A 891 -25.94 -10.98 12.38
N LEU A 892 -25.26 -11.06 11.24
CA LEU A 892 -24.92 -12.31 10.58
C LEU A 892 -23.82 -13.05 11.36
N LEU A 893 -22.82 -12.32 11.84
CA LEU A 893 -21.69 -12.84 12.61
C LEU A 893 -21.95 -12.82 14.12
N ASN A 894 -23.18 -13.12 14.54
CA ASN A 894 -23.51 -13.21 15.96
C ASN A 894 -23.34 -14.67 16.44
N PRO A 895 -22.53 -14.94 17.48
CA PRO A 895 -22.28 -16.32 17.95
C PRO A 895 -23.50 -16.96 18.63
N ARG A 896 -24.49 -16.17 19.06
CA ARG A 896 -25.70 -16.66 19.74
C ARG A 896 -26.82 -17.10 18.79
N ARG A 897 -26.55 -17.20 17.48
CA ARG A 897 -27.55 -17.65 16.49
C ARG A 897 -27.96 -19.11 16.77
N PRO A 898 -29.27 -19.44 16.83
CA PRO A 898 -29.71 -20.78 17.19
C PRO A 898 -29.38 -21.81 16.11
N ILE A 899 -28.81 -22.94 16.53
CA ILE A 899 -28.35 -24.04 15.66
C ILE A 899 -29.47 -25.07 15.46
N GLY A 900 -29.70 -25.50 14.22
CA GLY A 900 -30.62 -26.60 13.89
C GLY A 900 -32.11 -26.32 14.14
N ARG A 901 -32.48 -25.11 14.57
CA ARG A 901 -33.87 -24.71 14.83
C ARG A 901 -34.12 -23.25 14.47
N LYS A 902 -35.40 -22.91 14.30
CA LYS A 902 -35.83 -21.50 14.17
C LYS A 902 -35.65 -20.75 15.51
N PRO A 903 -35.43 -19.43 15.47
CA PRO A 903 -35.33 -18.63 16.68
C PRO A 903 -36.65 -18.61 17.48
N SER A 904 -36.56 -18.65 18.81
CA SER A 904 -37.71 -18.50 19.73
C SER A 904 -38.28 -17.08 19.69
N SER A 905 -39.43 -16.84 20.35
CA SER A 905 -40.00 -15.49 20.47
C SER A 905 -39.02 -14.48 21.07
N GLU A 906 -38.31 -14.89 22.13
CA GLU A 906 -37.34 -14.06 22.84
C GLU A 906 -36.10 -13.80 21.97
N GLU A 907 -35.62 -14.82 21.25
CA GLU A 907 -34.49 -14.67 20.33
C GLU A 907 -34.83 -13.80 19.11
N GLN A 908 -36.09 -13.86 18.63
CA GLN A 908 -36.58 -12.97 17.57
C GLN A 908 -36.68 -11.51 18.03
N GLU A 909 -37.05 -11.26 19.29
CA GLU A 909 -37.03 -9.93 19.90
C GLU A 909 -35.61 -9.35 19.93
N GLU A 910 -34.60 -10.21 20.14
CA GLU A 910 -33.18 -9.85 20.02
C GLU A 910 -32.67 -9.71 18.57
N GLN A 911 -33.54 -9.96 17.58
CA GLN A 911 -33.26 -10.00 16.14
C GLN A 911 -32.30 -11.11 15.70
N LEU A 912 -32.17 -12.18 16.48
CA LEU A 912 -31.36 -13.35 16.11
C LEU A 912 -32.00 -14.08 14.91
N VAL A 913 -31.15 -14.52 14.00
CA VAL A 913 -31.54 -15.33 12.84
C VAL A 913 -30.98 -16.74 13.00
N GLN A 914 -31.66 -17.74 12.44
CA GLN A 914 -31.20 -19.13 12.46
C GLN A 914 -29.74 -19.21 11.99
N TYR A 915 -28.92 -19.99 12.69
CA TYR A 915 -27.53 -20.22 12.28
C TYR A 915 -27.50 -20.94 10.93
N ASP A 916 -26.71 -20.37 10.03
CA ASP A 916 -26.32 -20.97 8.77
C ASP A 916 -24.79 -21.00 8.76
N PRO A 917 -24.15 -22.18 8.68
CA PRO A 917 -22.71 -22.29 8.69
C PRO A 917 -22.06 -21.64 7.47
N LEU A 918 -22.74 -21.53 6.33
CA LEU A 918 -22.16 -20.93 5.14
C LEU A 918 -22.38 -19.41 5.14
N LEU A 919 -21.29 -18.64 5.09
CA LEU A 919 -21.40 -17.22 4.79
C LEU A 919 -21.63 -17.04 3.27
N PRO A 920 -22.75 -16.42 2.87
CA PRO A 920 -23.06 -16.27 1.45
C PRO A 920 -22.08 -15.28 0.80
N ASP A 921 -21.53 -15.67 -0.36
CA ASP A 921 -20.81 -14.77 -1.24
C ASP A 921 -21.80 -13.93 -2.06
N ASP A 922 -22.41 -12.93 -1.41
CA ASP A 922 -23.38 -12.03 -2.05
C ASP A 922 -22.65 -10.87 -2.74
N PRO A 923 -22.70 -10.75 -4.08
CA PRO A 923 -22.09 -9.63 -4.80
C PRO A 923 -22.61 -8.26 -4.34
N ARG A 924 -23.83 -8.19 -3.78
CA ARG A 924 -24.41 -6.94 -3.26
C ARG A 924 -23.71 -6.44 -1.99
N LYS A 925 -22.95 -7.29 -1.32
CA LYS A 925 -22.14 -6.95 -0.14
C LYS A 925 -20.72 -6.50 -0.50
N VAL A 926 -20.35 -6.55 -1.78
CA VAL A 926 -19.06 -6.08 -2.28
C VAL A 926 -19.08 -4.56 -2.39
N ILE A 927 -18.50 -3.87 -1.40
CA ILE A 927 -18.45 -2.40 -1.35
C ILE A 927 -17.52 -1.80 -2.41
N SER A 928 -16.60 -2.60 -2.94
CA SER A 928 -15.72 -2.24 -4.07
C SER A 928 -16.36 -2.44 -5.44
N HIS A 929 -17.56 -3.02 -5.51
CA HIS A 929 -18.32 -3.29 -6.75
C HIS A 929 -17.45 -3.81 -7.92
N ASN A 930 -17.31 -3.04 -9.00
CA ASN A 930 -16.52 -3.35 -10.18
C ASN A 930 -15.01 -3.16 -9.98
N TYR A 931 -14.57 -2.37 -9.00
CA TYR A 931 -13.17 -2.15 -8.73
C TYR A 931 -12.52 -3.45 -8.25
N ASP A 932 -11.39 -3.77 -8.86
CA ASP A 932 -10.52 -4.87 -8.48
C ASP A 932 -9.32 -4.28 -7.75
N VAL A 933 -9.38 -4.33 -6.42
CA VAL A 933 -8.40 -3.69 -5.54
C VAL A 933 -7.32 -4.72 -5.23
N ALA A 934 -6.26 -4.69 -6.04
CA ALA A 934 -5.21 -5.71 -5.96
C ALA A 934 -4.39 -5.62 -4.65
N HIS A 935 -4.09 -6.79 -4.07
CA HIS A 935 -3.15 -6.98 -2.96
C HIS A 935 -3.36 -6.03 -1.76
N VAL A 936 -4.61 -5.87 -1.29
CA VAL A 936 -4.90 -5.08 -0.08
C VAL A 936 -4.16 -5.68 1.13
N ARG A 937 -3.28 -4.90 1.74
CA ARG A 937 -2.46 -5.31 2.90
C ARG A 937 -3.11 -4.90 4.22
N SER A 938 -3.83 -3.79 4.23
CA SER A 938 -4.48 -3.26 5.43
C SER A 938 -5.74 -2.47 5.07
N ILE A 939 -6.68 -2.41 6.02
CA ILE A 939 -7.88 -1.60 5.93
C ILE A 939 -7.98 -0.79 7.21
N ILE A 940 -8.12 0.53 7.07
CA ILE A 940 -8.38 1.44 8.19
C ILE A 940 -9.73 2.10 8.01
N THR A 941 -10.38 2.43 9.12
CA THR A 941 -11.67 3.09 9.13
C THR A 941 -11.62 4.37 9.95
N SER A 942 -12.45 5.34 9.60
CA SER A 942 -12.62 6.59 10.34
C SER A 942 -14.08 6.95 10.49
N ALA A 943 -14.43 7.60 11.59
CA ALA A 943 -15.78 8.10 11.83
C ALA A 943 -16.05 9.34 10.98
N ALA A 944 -17.27 9.44 10.42
CA ALA A 944 -17.80 10.71 9.93
C ALA A 944 -18.40 11.53 11.10
N LEU A 945 -18.88 12.75 10.83
CA LEU A 945 -19.68 13.48 11.84
C LEU A 945 -21.07 12.86 12.02
N LEU A 946 -21.57 12.19 10.98
CA LEU A 946 -22.75 11.35 11.03
C LEU A 946 -22.45 10.04 11.72
N GLU A 947 -23.27 9.69 12.70
CA GLU A 947 -23.12 8.46 13.49
C GLU A 947 -23.47 7.21 12.68
N SER A 948 -24.26 7.37 11.62
CA SER A 948 -24.62 6.26 10.73
C SER A 948 -23.49 5.80 9.81
N THR A 949 -22.46 6.63 9.59
CA THR A 949 -21.53 6.50 8.46
C THR A 949 -20.07 6.34 8.91
N SER A 950 -19.35 5.41 8.28
CA SER A 950 -17.92 5.16 8.47
C SER A 950 -17.18 5.27 7.13
N LEU A 951 -16.01 5.90 7.13
CA LEU A 951 -15.09 5.91 5.99
C LEU A 951 -14.24 4.64 6.04
N VAL A 952 -14.08 3.97 4.91
CA VAL A 952 -13.31 2.73 4.76
C VAL A 952 -12.22 2.97 3.73
N PHE A 953 -10.96 2.85 4.14
CA PHE A 953 -9.80 2.96 3.24
C PHE A 953 -9.01 1.66 3.25
N GLY A 954 -9.00 0.97 2.11
CA GLY A 954 -8.19 -0.20 1.85
C GLY A 954 -6.95 0.19 1.06
N PHE A 955 -5.77 -0.23 1.53
CA PHE A 955 -4.52 0.03 0.85
C PHE A 955 -3.61 -1.19 0.79
N GLY A 956 -2.86 -1.26 -0.30
CA GLY A 956 -1.97 -2.35 -0.66
C GLY A 956 -1.19 -1.93 -1.89
N LEU A 957 -1.21 -2.76 -2.95
CA LEU A 957 -0.77 -2.30 -4.27
C LEU A 957 -1.65 -1.14 -4.75
N ASP A 958 -2.97 -1.30 -4.64
CA ASP A 958 -3.95 -0.26 -4.97
C ASP A 958 -4.45 0.49 -3.74
N LEU A 959 -4.99 1.68 -3.99
CA LEU A 959 -5.68 2.48 -2.99
C LEU A 959 -7.17 2.55 -3.32
N PHE A 960 -8.02 2.28 -2.34
CA PHE A 960 -9.47 2.36 -2.47
C PHE A 960 -10.09 2.99 -1.23
N LEU A 961 -10.99 3.94 -1.42
CA LEU A 961 -11.76 4.57 -0.35
C LEU A 961 -13.24 4.58 -0.69
N THR A 962 -14.07 4.28 0.30
CA THR A 962 -15.53 4.41 0.19
C THR A 962 -16.17 4.75 1.55
N ARG A 963 -17.49 4.94 1.56
CA ARG A 963 -18.33 5.16 2.74
C ARG A 963 -19.22 3.96 2.95
N VAL A 964 -19.39 3.54 4.20
CA VAL A 964 -20.31 2.46 4.57
C VAL A 964 -21.23 2.94 5.70
N ALA A 965 -22.51 2.59 5.59
CA ALA A 965 -23.51 2.88 6.62
C ALA A 965 -24.12 1.56 7.16
N PRO A 966 -23.51 0.93 8.19
CA PRO A 966 -23.89 -0.40 8.67
C PRO A 966 -25.39 -0.56 9.03
N SER A 967 -25.97 0.48 9.66
CA SER A 967 -27.38 0.49 10.07
C SER A 967 -28.27 1.28 9.10
N ASN A 968 -27.80 1.55 7.89
CA ASN A 968 -28.30 2.59 6.99
C ASN A 968 -28.22 4.00 7.60
N THR A 969 -28.49 5.02 6.78
CA THR A 969 -28.41 6.43 7.16
C THR A 969 -29.65 6.86 7.96
N PHE A 970 -29.63 6.66 9.29
CA PHE A 970 -30.74 7.02 10.17
C PHE A 970 -30.75 8.49 10.63
N ASP A 971 -29.63 9.18 10.47
CA ASP A 971 -29.40 10.58 10.85
C ASP A 971 -29.48 11.56 9.68
N VAL A 972 -29.80 11.06 8.47
CA VAL A 972 -30.01 11.85 7.26
C VAL A 972 -31.36 11.49 6.65
N LEU A 973 -32.05 12.48 6.08
CA LEU A 973 -33.27 12.26 5.30
C LEU A 973 -32.95 11.44 4.05
N ASN A 974 -33.75 10.40 3.80
CA ASN A 974 -33.63 9.59 2.59
C ASN A 974 -33.75 10.48 1.34
N GLU A 975 -32.91 10.23 0.35
CA GLU A 975 -32.86 10.97 -0.92
C GLU A 975 -34.14 10.80 -1.75
N SER A 976 -34.78 9.64 -1.64
CA SER A 976 -36.08 9.36 -2.24
C SER A 976 -37.26 10.06 -1.53
N PHE A 977 -37.01 10.85 -0.49
CA PHE A 977 -38.06 11.57 0.21
C PHE A 977 -38.73 12.60 -0.70
N ASN A 978 -40.02 12.43 -0.95
CA ASN A 978 -40.79 13.28 -1.87
C ASN A 978 -41.12 14.65 -1.24
N LYS A 979 -40.14 15.56 -1.27
CA LYS A 979 -40.25 16.93 -0.77
C LYS A 979 -41.38 17.71 -1.46
N LEU A 980 -41.57 17.50 -2.77
CA LEU A 980 -42.60 18.18 -3.56
C LEU A 980 -44.01 17.82 -3.06
N GLN A 981 -44.27 16.53 -2.81
CA GLN A 981 -45.53 16.07 -2.26
C GLN A 981 -45.80 16.67 -0.88
N LEU A 982 -44.79 16.75 -0.01
CA LEU A 982 -44.92 17.40 1.30
C LEU A 982 -45.34 18.87 1.16
N VAL A 983 -44.72 19.63 0.26
CA VAL A 983 -45.09 21.04 0.06
C VAL A 983 -46.47 21.20 -0.55
N LEU A 984 -46.80 20.42 -1.57
CA LEU A 984 -48.12 20.49 -2.21
C LEU A 984 -49.24 20.14 -1.23
N THR A 985 -49.03 19.17 -0.35
CA THR A 985 -50.01 18.82 0.69
C THR A 985 -50.16 19.91 1.74
N VAL A 986 -49.07 20.50 2.23
CA VAL A 986 -49.11 21.65 3.17
C VAL A 986 -49.80 22.86 2.54
N MET A 987 -49.50 23.18 1.29
CA MET A 987 -50.14 24.28 0.56
C MET A 987 -51.63 24.01 0.31
N GLY A 988 -51.99 22.78 -0.05
CA GLY A 988 -53.38 22.37 -0.21
C GLY A 988 -54.19 22.48 1.09
N LEU A 989 -53.61 22.05 2.21
CA LEU A 989 -54.20 22.20 3.56
C LEU A 989 -54.35 23.68 3.94
N ALA A 990 -53.35 24.51 3.68
CA ALA A 990 -53.40 25.95 3.96
C ALA A 990 -54.51 26.64 3.15
N ALA A 991 -54.63 26.33 1.86
CA ALA A 991 -55.69 26.84 1.00
C ALA A 991 -57.08 26.37 1.49
N ALA A 992 -57.21 25.08 1.84
CA ALA A 992 -58.45 24.54 2.41
C ALA A 992 -58.84 25.26 3.71
N ILE A 993 -57.89 25.54 4.60
CA ILE A 993 -58.13 26.31 5.84
C ILE A 993 -58.56 27.74 5.50
N PHE A 994 -57.89 28.40 4.55
CA PHE A 994 -58.20 29.77 4.15
C PHE A 994 -59.61 29.90 3.57
N VAL A 995 -60.06 28.91 2.80
CA VAL A 995 -61.41 28.85 2.22
C VAL A 995 -62.46 28.45 3.27
N THR A 996 -62.18 27.47 4.12
CA THR A 996 -63.16 26.95 5.10
C THR A 996 -63.35 27.88 6.30
N ARG A 997 -62.32 28.63 6.72
CA ARG A 997 -62.39 29.58 7.85
C ARG A 997 -63.50 30.62 7.72
N PRO A 998 -63.67 31.35 6.59
CA PRO A 998 -64.79 32.27 6.42
C PRO A 998 -66.13 31.54 6.29
N MET A 999 -66.19 30.34 5.67
CA MET A 999 -67.42 29.54 5.59
C MET A 999 -67.93 29.14 6.98
N VAL A 1000 -67.04 28.66 7.84
CA VAL A 1000 -67.35 28.29 9.23
C VAL A 1000 -67.73 29.52 10.06
N ARG A 1001 -67.01 30.65 9.91
CA ARG A 1001 -67.39 31.91 10.57
C ARG A 1001 -68.78 32.38 10.15
N ARG A 1002 -69.10 32.32 8.85
CA ARG A 1002 -70.43 32.67 8.32
C ARG A 1002 -71.51 31.73 8.84
N LYS A 1003 -71.24 30.42 8.88
CA LYS A 1003 -72.16 29.42 9.44
C LYS A 1003 -72.43 29.67 10.93
N LYS A 1004 -71.38 29.84 11.75
CA LYS A 1004 -71.50 30.18 13.18
C LYS A 1004 -72.22 31.50 13.43
N LEU A 1005 -71.97 32.52 12.60
CA LEU A 1005 -72.69 33.79 12.69
C LEU A 1005 -74.17 33.60 12.37
N ARG A 1006 -74.51 32.84 11.32
CA ARG A 1006 -75.91 32.55 10.95
C ARG A 1006 -76.64 31.77 12.04
N GLU A 1007 -76.00 30.77 12.65
CA GLU A 1007 -76.55 30.01 13.79
C GLU A 1007 -76.80 30.91 15.00
N LYS A 1008 -75.97 31.93 15.24
CA LYS A 1008 -76.19 32.92 16.32
C LYS A 1008 -77.30 33.94 16.02
N TRP A 1009 -77.58 34.23 14.75
CA TRP A 1009 -78.59 35.22 14.34
C TRP A 1009 -80.00 34.62 14.16
N TYR A 1010 -80.10 33.31 13.96
CA TYR A 1010 -81.37 32.59 13.77
C TYR A 1010 -81.68 31.63 14.94
N TYR A 1011 -81.33 32.03 16.16
CA TYR A 1011 -81.79 31.42 17.40
C TYR A 1011 -82.74 32.36 18.12
#